data_AF-A0A2E5LUD0-F1
#
_entry.id   AF-A0A2E5LUD0-F1
#
_cell.length_a   1.000
_cell.length_b   1.000
_cell.length_c   1.000
_cell.angle_alpha   90.00
_cell.angle_beta   90.00
_cell.angle_gamma   90.00
#
_symmetry.space_group_name_H-M   'P 1'
#
loop_
_entity.id
_entity.type
_entity.pdbx_description
1 polymer ?
#
loop_
_entity_poly.entity_id
_entity_poly.type
_entity_poly.pdbx_seq_one_letter_code
_entity_poly.pdbx_strand_id
1 'polypeptide(L)'
;MRFFLILIFSAINFCFSQVIAYGDTTLCEDQAGEITLILEAEAFNVDLNDSGIYSDDTYGGVIDIGFNFVFYGNTYNQVVLSSNNHLTFDLANANQYSDWTIDAAAPNNFDCPLNSILCPWQDIYPGVNGNGTIQFTTSGEAPNRVFIASFCGIPMFSCTDICYTSQIKLFETSNIIETHIAQKVLCETWNDGAAIHGIQNSTGTIAHIVTGLDGIVRNYPNQWTCEDDAWRFSPDSGDPNNYIIDNINFAPAVAGNDIIWQDSEGNIIGTGSQIEVIPPAPSEGQSVTYTAGASLCGAAGDWCGFEGGIEGDEVIINFIPTVIFTNPTEPSCYLGTNGSINVEFPSIGNWQYEITNQENNIIIESGFVENSDNIEFINIESGEYLIYAENEFGCSDTQIIPVGQPDPIEIVTLSINPSCFLGSDGSIDVELPSEENWQYILSDLEDNNIVVQSGQIEGDNLIIENLESGEYLVYVENEFGCSDSQQVSIIEPDIIEDNFEIFDTNCFGGSDGSINITLNGGTSPYTLFIGDLSTGITLETQSEINSGSTVTFNNLDAGEYWYTGIDQNGCITEGDEVFFSINEPEELIIESSTNNVTCAQATNGSININVNGGSGNYIYSWFGDNGYLSNEQNPTNLAAGTYTVTVTDENDCSSSQIIPITEATGISLDFVLSDYNGYEVSCREGQDGFINLNVNGGTPPYIINWEGPNNFSSSSEDIANLIAGNYTMFLIDFYGCDASIQFTLSEPQIIQISTDEYPEICGIGGEITTQIYGGVEPLIFSWLGPNSFNSNSSEIFDLESGNYELTINDANNCSSSQDIIIESIEGPNSDFSASSYEFMLSNEPTEFYDNSSTDLNYNVQIVSWEWDFGDGGISNEQNPSYLYNEPGLYYVWLTVTDENDCEHSTMRIINVQEEYYSYSPNAFSPNGDGVNDTFNPVLTDIDYYTYEIMIFNRWGDIVFKSDDYNVSWDGTFKGDKLSQGVYTYKMTYKTRRGIDKQEKGEIVLIK
;
A
#
# COMPACT_ATOMS: atom_id res chain seq x y z
N MET A 1 -109.36 57.61 -7.01
CA MET A 1 -110.40 56.89 -7.80
C MET A 1 -109.93 56.77 -9.24
N ARG A 2 -109.11 55.76 -9.53
CA ARG A 2 -108.66 55.34 -10.87
C ARG A 2 -108.49 53.82 -10.85
N PHE A 3 -108.60 53.19 -12.02
CA PHE A 3 -108.74 51.74 -12.16
C PHE A 3 -107.38 51.03 -12.09
N PHE A 4 -107.33 49.88 -11.42
CA PHE A 4 -106.29 48.88 -11.69
C PHE A 4 -106.54 48.26 -13.06
N LEU A 5 -105.49 48.18 -13.89
CA LEU A 5 -105.50 47.53 -15.19
C LEU A 5 -104.58 46.31 -15.10
N ILE A 6 -105.15 45.11 -14.94
CA ILE A 6 -104.37 43.86 -14.92
C ILE A 6 -104.14 43.45 -16.38
N LEU A 7 -102.87 43.41 -16.80
CA LEU A 7 -102.42 42.94 -18.10
C LEU A 7 -101.92 41.50 -17.97
N ILE A 8 -102.68 40.55 -18.52
CA ILE A 8 -102.31 39.13 -18.57
C ILE A 8 -101.53 38.89 -19.87
N PHE A 9 -100.25 38.53 -19.78
CA PHE A 9 -99.46 38.04 -20.92
C PHE A 9 -99.53 36.52 -21.04
N SER A 10 -99.43 36.02 -22.27
CA SER A 10 -99.72 34.62 -22.62
C SER A 10 -98.48 33.73 -22.69
N ALA A 11 -98.60 32.51 -22.17
CA ALA A 11 -97.54 31.50 -22.13
C ALA A 11 -96.80 31.25 -23.45
N ILE A 12 -95.47 31.11 -23.35
CA ILE A 12 -94.58 30.55 -24.35
C ILE A 12 -94.29 29.09 -23.95
N ASN A 13 -94.11 28.19 -24.92
CA ASN A 13 -94.03 26.75 -24.66
C ASN A 13 -92.82 26.36 -23.78
N PHE A 14 -93.09 25.94 -22.54
CA PHE A 14 -92.21 25.09 -21.75
C PHE A 14 -92.32 23.64 -22.25
N CYS A 15 -91.18 22.94 -22.35
CA CYS A 15 -91.17 21.50 -22.60
C CYS A 15 -89.92 20.83 -22.01
N PHE A 16 -89.58 21.18 -20.76
CA PHE A 16 -88.49 20.54 -20.00
C PHE A 16 -88.70 20.43 -18.48
N SER A 17 -89.61 21.17 -17.83
CA SER A 17 -89.86 21.08 -16.37
C SER A 17 -91.16 20.32 -16.02
N GLN A 18 -91.19 19.70 -14.84
CA GLN A 18 -92.31 18.92 -14.29
C GLN A 18 -93.36 19.78 -13.57
N VAL A 19 -93.05 21.04 -13.23
CA VAL A 19 -93.93 22.01 -12.52
C VAL A 19 -93.92 23.37 -13.24
N ILE A 20 -95.00 24.14 -13.13
CA ILE A 20 -95.17 25.50 -13.66
C ILE A 20 -95.82 26.42 -12.60
N ALA A 21 -95.39 27.67 -12.49
CA ALA A 21 -95.84 28.65 -11.50
C ALA A 21 -96.34 29.99 -12.10
N TYR A 22 -97.07 30.79 -11.30
CA TYR A 22 -97.72 32.04 -11.70
C TYR A 22 -97.80 33.06 -10.54
N GLY A 23 -97.55 34.36 -10.81
CA GLY A 23 -97.87 35.44 -9.86
C GLY A 23 -97.17 36.81 -10.03
N ASP A 24 -96.40 37.01 -11.09
CA ASP A 24 -95.55 38.20 -11.27
C ASP A 24 -96.30 39.56 -11.25
N THR A 25 -95.69 40.59 -10.65
CA THR A 25 -96.25 41.96 -10.59
C THR A 25 -95.18 43.04 -10.33
N THR A 26 -95.56 44.32 -10.17
CA THR A 26 -94.63 45.46 -10.01
C THR A 26 -95.17 46.57 -9.08
N LEU A 27 -94.31 47.19 -8.25
CA LEU A 27 -94.61 48.25 -7.26
C LEU A 27 -93.53 49.37 -7.28
N CYS A 28 -93.76 50.61 -6.76
CA CYS A 28 -92.63 51.53 -6.43
C CYS A 28 -91.93 50.97 -5.15
N GLU A 29 -90.61 51.15 -5.01
CA GLU A 29 -89.84 50.63 -3.85
C GLU A 29 -90.36 51.07 -2.48
N ASP A 30 -90.90 52.28 -2.35
CA ASP A 30 -91.47 52.83 -1.12
C ASP A 30 -92.74 52.10 -0.64
N GLN A 31 -93.26 51.15 -1.42
CA GLN A 31 -94.43 50.32 -1.12
C GLN A 31 -94.07 48.91 -0.62
N ALA A 32 -92.79 48.56 -0.58
CA ALA A 32 -92.33 47.22 -0.25
C ALA A 32 -92.54 46.89 1.25
N GLY A 33 -92.92 45.65 1.55
CA GLY A 33 -93.32 45.25 2.91
C GLY A 33 -94.70 45.74 3.39
N GLU A 34 -95.42 46.59 2.64
CA GLU A 34 -96.75 47.09 3.03
C GLU A 34 -97.93 46.38 2.32
N ILE A 35 -97.68 45.57 1.28
CA ILE A 35 -98.72 44.98 0.39
C ILE A 35 -98.67 43.45 0.39
N THR A 36 -99.83 42.79 0.47
CA THR A 36 -99.99 41.32 0.41
C THR A 36 -100.38 40.84 -0.99
N LEU A 37 -99.78 39.75 -1.46
CA LEU A 37 -99.97 39.12 -2.78
C LEU A 37 -100.36 37.63 -2.65
N ILE A 38 -100.82 37.02 -3.75
CA ILE A 38 -101.22 35.60 -3.85
C ILE A 38 -100.59 35.01 -5.12
N LEU A 39 -99.92 33.85 -5.00
CA LEU A 39 -99.22 33.13 -6.09
C LEU A 39 -99.85 31.74 -6.33
N GLU A 40 -99.69 31.15 -7.52
CA GLU A 40 -100.35 29.90 -7.96
C GLU A 40 -99.40 28.94 -8.75
N ALA A 41 -99.62 27.61 -8.77
CA ALA A 41 -98.78 26.63 -9.50
C ALA A 41 -99.49 25.29 -9.86
N GLU A 42 -98.95 24.54 -10.85
CA GLU A 42 -99.46 23.28 -11.43
C GLU A 42 -98.33 22.28 -11.79
N ALA A 43 -98.58 20.95 -11.76
CA ALA A 43 -97.55 19.89 -11.97
C ALA A 43 -98.02 18.71 -12.86
N PHE A 44 -97.08 18.03 -13.52
CA PHE A 44 -97.32 16.97 -14.54
C PHE A 44 -96.71 15.59 -14.18
N ASN A 45 -97.41 14.50 -14.52
CA ASN A 45 -97.13 13.14 -14.01
C ASN A 45 -96.30 12.26 -14.98
N VAL A 46 -95.52 11.32 -14.44
CA VAL A 46 -94.83 10.25 -15.20
C VAL A 46 -95.29 8.87 -14.70
N ASP A 47 -96.06 8.15 -15.52
CA ASP A 47 -96.57 6.80 -15.16
C ASP A 47 -95.56 5.69 -15.52
N LEU A 48 -95.26 4.82 -14.55
CA LEU A 48 -94.40 3.63 -14.70
C LEU A 48 -95.23 2.34 -14.82
N ASN A 49 -94.81 1.42 -15.70
CA ASN A 49 -95.42 0.10 -15.88
C ASN A 49 -94.64 -0.99 -15.13
N ASP A 50 -95.32 -1.93 -14.51
CA ASP A 50 -94.70 -3.07 -13.82
C ASP A 50 -94.18 -4.13 -14.82
N SER A 51 -92.95 -4.61 -14.62
CA SER A 51 -92.32 -5.67 -15.44
C SER A 51 -92.83 -7.08 -15.11
N GLY A 52 -93.47 -7.28 -13.96
CA GLY A 52 -93.96 -8.58 -13.49
C GLY A 52 -92.90 -9.50 -12.88
N ILE A 53 -91.69 -8.98 -12.60
CA ILE A 53 -90.59 -9.71 -11.97
C ILE A 53 -90.67 -9.55 -10.45
N TYR A 54 -91.04 -10.62 -9.74
CA TYR A 54 -91.20 -10.67 -8.27
C TYR A 54 -90.49 -11.88 -7.65
N SER A 55 -89.48 -12.41 -8.35
CA SER A 55 -88.68 -13.53 -7.90
C SER A 55 -87.23 -13.31 -8.25
N ASP A 56 -86.37 -13.81 -7.38
CA ASP A 56 -84.95 -14.02 -7.60
C ASP A 56 -84.67 -14.89 -8.85
N ASP A 57 -83.47 -14.76 -9.43
CA ASP A 57 -82.96 -15.49 -10.60
C ASP A 57 -83.95 -15.66 -11.79
N THR A 58 -84.71 -14.61 -12.15
CA THR A 58 -85.68 -14.67 -13.27
C THR A 58 -85.56 -13.52 -14.27
N TYR A 59 -85.70 -13.85 -15.56
CA TYR A 59 -85.92 -12.89 -16.63
C TYR A 59 -87.42 -12.62 -16.83
N GLY A 60 -87.79 -11.36 -17.03
CA GLY A 60 -89.14 -10.94 -17.36
C GLY A 60 -89.56 -11.27 -18.80
N GLY A 61 -90.69 -10.70 -19.21
CA GLY A 61 -91.15 -10.77 -20.60
C GLY A 61 -90.33 -9.90 -21.56
N VAL A 62 -90.60 -10.04 -22.86
CA VAL A 62 -90.08 -9.12 -23.88
C VAL A 62 -90.83 -7.79 -23.78
N ILE A 63 -90.08 -6.70 -23.65
CA ILE A 63 -90.57 -5.31 -23.56
C ILE A 63 -90.21 -4.59 -24.86
N ASP A 64 -91.17 -3.86 -25.43
CA ASP A 64 -90.94 -2.92 -26.54
C ASP A 64 -90.54 -1.55 -25.97
N ILE A 65 -89.41 -1.00 -26.41
CA ILE A 65 -88.90 0.29 -25.91
C ILE A 65 -89.50 1.50 -26.65
N GLY A 66 -90.39 1.26 -27.61
CA GLY A 66 -91.11 2.30 -28.36
C GLY A 66 -90.33 2.95 -29.51
N PHE A 67 -89.01 2.76 -29.58
CA PHE A 67 -88.12 3.31 -30.61
C PHE A 67 -87.02 2.32 -31.03
N ASN A 68 -86.31 2.66 -32.11
CA ASN A 68 -85.14 1.91 -32.56
C ASN A 68 -83.90 2.48 -31.87
N PHE A 69 -83.20 1.65 -31.09
CA PHE A 69 -81.96 1.96 -30.40
C PHE A 69 -80.80 1.17 -31.01
N VAL A 70 -79.66 1.80 -31.25
CA VAL A 70 -78.46 1.18 -31.79
C VAL A 70 -77.50 0.86 -30.65
N PHE A 71 -77.20 -0.42 -30.47
CA PHE A 71 -76.26 -0.94 -29.48
C PHE A 71 -75.19 -1.78 -30.17
N TYR A 72 -73.92 -1.39 -30.03
CA TYR A 72 -72.77 -2.04 -30.67
C TYR A 72 -73.00 -2.35 -32.16
N GLY A 73 -73.29 -1.31 -32.94
CA GLY A 73 -73.56 -1.41 -34.39
C GLY A 73 -74.85 -2.14 -34.80
N ASN A 74 -75.59 -2.74 -33.87
CA ASN A 74 -76.82 -3.49 -34.14
C ASN A 74 -78.05 -2.72 -33.65
N THR A 75 -79.15 -2.76 -34.40
CA THR A 75 -80.40 -2.06 -34.04
C THR A 75 -81.36 -2.99 -33.31
N TYR A 76 -81.84 -2.54 -32.15
CA TYR A 76 -82.82 -3.20 -31.31
C TYR A 76 -83.99 -2.26 -31.04
N ASN A 77 -85.18 -2.83 -30.85
CA ASN A 77 -86.39 -2.11 -30.43
C ASN A 77 -87.10 -2.84 -29.28
N GLN A 78 -86.48 -3.90 -28.76
CA GLN A 78 -87.02 -4.76 -27.72
C GLN A 78 -85.91 -5.18 -26.78
N VAL A 79 -86.26 -5.33 -25.50
CA VAL A 79 -85.37 -5.67 -24.40
C VAL A 79 -86.03 -6.70 -23.47
N VAL A 80 -85.23 -7.32 -22.61
CA VAL A 80 -85.69 -8.15 -21.50
C VAL A 80 -85.00 -7.65 -20.24
N LEU A 81 -85.76 -7.47 -19.16
CA LEU A 81 -85.23 -7.10 -17.83
C LEU A 81 -85.05 -8.36 -16.98
N SER A 82 -84.12 -8.32 -16.02
CA SER A 82 -83.79 -9.42 -15.11
C SER A 82 -83.86 -8.97 -13.65
N SER A 83 -84.20 -9.91 -12.75
CA SER A 83 -84.06 -9.70 -11.30
C SER A 83 -82.62 -9.46 -10.86
N ASN A 84 -81.59 -9.92 -11.59
CA ASN A 84 -80.19 -9.63 -11.26
C ASN A 84 -79.74 -8.24 -11.77
N ASN A 85 -80.62 -7.24 -11.63
CA ASN A 85 -80.41 -5.81 -11.86
C ASN A 85 -79.74 -5.43 -13.19
N HIS A 86 -80.25 -5.99 -14.30
CA HIS A 86 -79.73 -5.71 -15.64
C HIS A 86 -80.79 -5.81 -16.76
N LEU A 87 -80.43 -5.27 -17.93
CA LEU A 87 -81.20 -5.27 -19.17
C LEU A 87 -80.42 -6.03 -20.25
N THR A 88 -81.08 -6.92 -21.00
CA THR A 88 -80.47 -7.62 -22.15
C THR A 88 -81.29 -7.42 -23.43
N PHE A 89 -80.58 -7.35 -24.56
CA PHE A 89 -81.16 -7.33 -25.91
C PHE A 89 -81.34 -8.74 -26.49
N ASP A 90 -80.85 -9.79 -25.81
CA ASP A 90 -81.13 -11.17 -26.20
C ASP A 90 -82.50 -11.64 -25.72
N LEU A 91 -83.48 -11.51 -26.62
CA LEU A 91 -84.87 -11.89 -26.40
C LEU A 91 -85.08 -13.39 -26.16
N ALA A 92 -84.08 -14.24 -26.43
CA ALA A 92 -84.19 -15.67 -26.13
C ALA A 92 -84.37 -15.93 -24.63
N ASN A 93 -83.81 -15.08 -23.76
CA ASN A 93 -83.83 -15.24 -22.30
C ASN A 93 -85.19 -14.92 -21.67
N ALA A 94 -86.15 -14.33 -22.40
CA ALA A 94 -87.43 -13.90 -21.86
C ALA A 94 -88.24 -15.05 -21.19
N ASN A 95 -88.64 -14.84 -19.93
CA ASN A 95 -89.32 -15.80 -19.06
C ASN A 95 -88.52 -17.10 -18.79
N GLN A 96 -87.18 -17.07 -18.93
CA GLN A 96 -86.29 -18.14 -18.49
C GLN A 96 -85.71 -17.85 -17.10
N TYR A 97 -85.07 -18.86 -16.50
CA TYR A 97 -84.23 -18.65 -15.32
C TYR A 97 -82.95 -17.91 -15.70
N SER A 98 -82.49 -17.06 -14.79
CA SER A 98 -81.16 -16.48 -14.82
C SER A 98 -80.23 -17.46 -14.12
N ASP A 99 -79.41 -18.21 -14.86
CA ASP A 99 -78.58 -19.31 -14.31
C ASP A 99 -77.34 -18.82 -13.49
N TRP A 100 -77.45 -17.70 -12.76
CA TRP A 100 -76.32 -16.92 -12.23
C TRP A 100 -76.17 -17.02 -10.72
N THR A 101 -75.73 -18.20 -10.25
CA THR A 101 -75.61 -18.49 -8.81
C THR A 101 -74.78 -17.46 -8.04
N ILE A 102 -75.19 -17.15 -6.81
CA ILE A 102 -74.64 -16.10 -5.91
C ILE A 102 -73.12 -16.14 -5.60
N ASP A 103 -72.44 -17.26 -5.85
CA ASP A 103 -70.99 -17.45 -5.71
C ASP A 103 -70.24 -17.41 -7.07
N ALA A 104 -70.91 -17.04 -8.16
CA ALA A 104 -70.31 -16.97 -9.50
C ALA A 104 -69.36 -15.76 -9.59
N ALA A 105 -68.12 -16.02 -10.01
CA ALA A 105 -67.12 -14.98 -10.19
C ALA A 105 -67.59 -13.95 -11.21
N ALA A 106 -67.24 -12.67 -10.97
CA ALA A 106 -67.55 -11.56 -11.86
C ALA A 106 -67.22 -11.90 -13.32
N PRO A 107 -68.16 -11.71 -14.26
CA PRO A 107 -68.06 -12.34 -15.55
C PRO A 107 -66.94 -11.77 -16.41
N ASN A 108 -66.07 -12.66 -16.86
CA ASN A 108 -65.04 -12.34 -17.83
C ASN A 108 -65.65 -12.28 -19.25
N ASN A 109 -64.87 -11.81 -20.23
CA ASN A 109 -65.28 -11.61 -21.63
C ASN A 109 -65.90 -12.85 -22.34
N PHE A 110 -65.86 -14.05 -21.75
CA PHE A 110 -66.34 -15.29 -22.38
C PHE A 110 -67.63 -15.88 -21.76
N ASP A 111 -68.05 -15.44 -20.56
CA ASP A 111 -69.05 -16.18 -19.75
C ASP A 111 -70.35 -15.39 -19.43
N CYS A 112 -70.61 -14.22 -20.04
CA CYS A 112 -71.74 -13.32 -19.72
C CYS A 112 -72.88 -13.34 -20.79
N PRO A 113 -74.15 -12.99 -20.45
CA PRO A 113 -75.20 -12.79 -21.45
C PRO A 113 -74.82 -11.71 -22.47
N LEU A 114 -74.73 -12.15 -23.72
CA LEU A 114 -74.33 -11.34 -24.87
C LEU A 114 -75.35 -10.22 -25.13
N ASN A 115 -74.84 -9.00 -25.38
CA ASN A 115 -75.64 -7.80 -25.65
C ASN A 115 -76.49 -7.36 -24.45
N SER A 116 -75.84 -6.98 -23.34
CA SER A 116 -76.49 -6.56 -22.08
C SER A 116 -75.90 -5.28 -21.47
N ILE A 117 -76.69 -4.64 -20.59
CA ILE A 117 -76.39 -3.41 -19.83
C ILE A 117 -76.62 -3.69 -18.33
N LEU A 118 -75.58 -3.50 -17.51
CA LEU A 118 -75.52 -3.79 -16.07
C LEU A 118 -75.52 -2.47 -15.26
N CYS A 119 -76.36 -2.32 -14.21
CA CYS A 119 -76.57 -1.04 -13.53
C CYS A 119 -76.83 -1.10 -12.00
N PRO A 120 -75.80 -1.35 -11.19
CA PRO A 120 -74.67 -2.21 -11.44
C PRO A 120 -75.11 -3.67 -11.23
N TRP A 121 -74.36 -4.64 -11.75
CA TRP A 121 -74.71 -6.04 -11.50
C TRP A 121 -74.79 -6.35 -9.99
N GLN A 122 -75.97 -6.79 -9.55
CA GLN A 122 -76.24 -7.19 -8.18
C GLN A 122 -77.49 -8.07 -8.14
N ASP A 123 -77.42 -9.09 -7.29
CA ASP A 123 -78.54 -9.98 -7.05
C ASP A 123 -79.55 -9.33 -6.10
N ILE A 124 -80.73 -8.97 -6.62
CA ILE A 124 -81.84 -8.41 -5.85
C ILE A 124 -83.03 -9.37 -5.90
N TYR A 125 -83.70 -9.53 -4.76
CA TYR A 125 -84.90 -10.35 -4.66
C TYR A 125 -86.11 -9.40 -4.58
N PRO A 126 -86.84 -9.15 -5.68
CA PRO A 126 -87.94 -8.18 -5.69
C PRO A 126 -89.18 -8.77 -5.00
N GLY A 127 -89.87 -7.99 -4.18
CA GLY A 127 -91.12 -8.40 -3.51
C GLY A 127 -90.95 -9.08 -2.14
N VAL A 128 -89.72 -9.19 -1.60
CA VAL A 128 -89.49 -9.72 -0.25
C VAL A 128 -90.15 -8.83 0.80
N ASN A 129 -90.92 -9.43 1.71
CA ASN A 129 -91.75 -8.73 2.71
C ASN A 129 -92.77 -7.73 2.10
N GLY A 130 -92.97 -7.76 0.78
CA GLY A 130 -93.76 -6.78 0.02
C GLY A 130 -92.94 -5.68 -0.64
N ASN A 131 -91.66 -5.50 -0.29
CA ASN A 131 -90.83 -4.39 -0.76
C ASN A 131 -90.05 -4.75 -2.04
N GLY A 132 -89.95 -3.80 -2.97
CA GLY A 132 -89.19 -3.92 -4.22
C GLY A 132 -90.05 -4.33 -5.43
N THR A 133 -89.89 -3.58 -6.53
CA THR A 133 -90.48 -3.86 -7.85
C THR A 133 -89.51 -3.41 -8.95
N ILE A 134 -89.60 -4.04 -10.13
CA ILE A 134 -88.89 -3.59 -11.34
C ILE A 134 -89.95 -3.03 -12.29
N GLN A 135 -89.78 -1.78 -12.71
CA GLN A 135 -90.74 -1.03 -13.53
C GLN A 135 -90.08 -0.38 -14.74
N PHE A 136 -90.86 0.01 -15.74
CA PHE A 136 -90.34 0.73 -16.91
C PHE A 136 -91.38 1.66 -17.55
N THR A 137 -90.92 2.67 -18.29
CA THR A 137 -91.77 3.52 -19.13
C THR A 137 -91.02 4.03 -20.34
N THR A 138 -91.75 4.58 -21.32
CA THR A 138 -91.17 5.39 -22.40
C THR A 138 -91.80 6.77 -22.32
N SER A 139 -91.00 7.78 -22.00
CA SER A 139 -91.44 9.16 -21.81
C SER A 139 -90.99 10.06 -22.96
N GLY A 140 -91.68 11.19 -23.14
CA GLY A 140 -91.45 12.15 -24.22
C GLY A 140 -92.12 11.78 -25.54
N GLU A 141 -91.94 12.66 -26.54
CA GLU A 141 -92.47 12.52 -27.90
C GLU A 141 -91.35 12.32 -28.92
N ALA A 142 -91.64 11.62 -30.03
CA ALA A 142 -90.63 11.34 -31.06
C ALA A 142 -90.15 12.65 -31.72
N PRO A 143 -88.83 12.82 -31.98
CA PRO A 143 -87.77 11.82 -31.94
C PRO A 143 -86.92 11.79 -30.65
N ASN A 144 -87.37 12.47 -29.58
CA ASN A 144 -86.58 12.70 -28.37
C ASN A 144 -87.09 11.85 -27.19
N ARG A 145 -87.54 10.62 -27.45
CA ARG A 145 -88.06 9.74 -26.41
C ARG A 145 -86.95 9.15 -25.56
N VAL A 146 -87.29 8.88 -24.30
CA VAL A 146 -86.41 8.22 -23.34
C VAL A 146 -87.13 7.00 -22.79
N PHE A 147 -86.54 5.82 -22.98
CA PHE A 147 -86.95 4.62 -22.26
C PHE A 147 -86.26 4.60 -20.91
N ILE A 148 -87.02 4.41 -19.83
CA ILE A 148 -86.52 4.41 -18.46
C ILE A 148 -86.94 3.08 -17.83
N ALA A 149 -85.99 2.29 -17.34
CA ALA A 149 -86.23 1.12 -16.51
C ALA A 149 -85.71 1.39 -15.09
N SER A 150 -86.56 1.19 -14.09
CA SER A 150 -86.28 1.45 -12.68
C SER A 150 -86.31 0.14 -11.90
N PHE A 151 -85.28 -0.10 -11.10
CA PHE A 151 -85.11 -1.30 -10.29
C PHE A 151 -85.11 -0.90 -8.81
N CYS A 152 -86.05 -1.45 -8.02
CA CYS A 152 -86.00 -1.43 -6.57
C CYS A 152 -86.10 -2.88 -6.06
N GLY A 153 -85.12 -3.34 -5.29
CA GLY A 153 -85.19 -4.62 -4.61
C GLY A 153 -84.36 -4.66 -3.33
N ILE A 154 -84.62 -5.65 -2.47
CA ILE A 154 -83.76 -5.93 -1.32
C ILE A 154 -82.62 -6.85 -1.81
N PRO A 155 -81.34 -6.55 -1.53
CA PRO A 155 -80.22 -7.44 -1.83
C PRO A 155 -80.44 -8.86 -1.28
N MET A 156 -80.18 -9.89 -2.09
CA MET A 156 -80.37 -11.27 -1.65
C MET A 156 -79.32 -11.70 -0.62
N PHE A 157 -79.61 -11.39 0.65
CA PHE A 157 -79.15 -12.01 1.91
C PHE A 157 -79.72 -11.26 3.14
N SER A 158 -80.57 -10.23 2.95
CA SER A 158 -81.22 -9.45 4.03
C SER A 158 -80.23 -8.79 5.01
N CYS A 159 -79.09 -8.34 4.48
CA CYS A 159 -78.10 -7.54 5.21
C CYS A 159 -78.61 -6.12 5.59
N THR A 160 -79.67 -5.65 4.93
CA THR A 160 -80.41 -4.42 5.26
C THR A 160 -81.88 -4.58 4.87
N ASP A 161 -82.76 -3.79 5.49
CA ASP A 161 -84.17 -3.65 5.12
C ASP A 161 -84.41 -2.48 4.13
N ILE A 162 -83.37 -1.72 3.79
CA ILE A 162 -83.40 -0.57 2.86
C ILE A 162 -83.46 -1.06 1.41
N CYS A 163 -84.34 -0.49 0.58
CA CYS A 163 -84.39 -0.84 -0.85
C CYS A 163 -83.14 -0.32 -1.57
N TYR A 164 -82.48 -1.19 -2.33
CA TYR A 164 -81.48 -0.78 -3.31
C TYR A 164 -82.21 -0.26 -4.57
N THR A 165 -81.90 0.97 -5.01
CA THR A 165 -82.58 1.67 -6.11
C THR A 165 -81.65 2.13 -7.22
N SER A 166 -82.00 1.82 -8.48
CA SER A 166 -81.28 2.30 -9.67
C SER A 166 -82.19 2.46 -10.90
N GLN A 167 -81.71 3.21 -11.89
CA GLN A 167 -82.39 3.43 -13.18
C GLN A 167 -81.43 3.25 -14.36
N ILE A 168 -81.89 2.57 -15.42
CA ILE A 168 -81.27 2.56 -16.75
C ILE A 168 -82.12 3.41 -17.68
N LYS A 169 -81.51 4.38 -18.38
CA LYS A 169 -82.17 5.24 -19.38
C LYS A 169 -81.55 5.01 -20.76
N LEU A 170 -82.37 4.89 -21.79
CA LEU A 170 -81.96 4.82 -23.20
C LEU A 170 -82.57 6.00 -23.96
N PHE A 171 -81.75 6.76 -24.69
CA PHE A 171 -82.18 7.97 -25.40
C PHE A 171 -82.31 7.72 -26.91
N GLU A 172 -83.49 7.99 -27.49
CA GLU A 172 -83.86 7.61 -28.87
C GLU A 172 -82.91 8.15 -29.94
N THR A 173 -82.71 9.48 -30.00
CA THR A 173 -81.93 10.10 -31.10
C THR A 173 -80.43 9.92 -30.94
N SER A 174 -79.91 9.93 -29.70
CA SER A 174 -78.47 9.93 -29.43
C SER A 174 -77.87 8.52 -29.27
N ASN A 175 -78.70 7.50 -29.02
CA ASN A 175 -78.27 6.15 -28.62
C ASN A 175 -77.38 6.13 -27.37
N ILE A 176 -77.49 7.18 -26.54
CA ILE A 176 -76.84 7.27 -25.24
C ILE A 176 -77.56 6.35 -24.25
N ILE A 177 -76.78 5.71 -23.39
CA ILE A 177 -77.25 4.98 -22.22
C ILE A 177 -76.86 5.80 -20.99
N GLU A 178 -77.75 5.93 -20.02
CA GLU A 178 -77.39 6.37 -18.68
C GLU A 178 -77.78 5.35 -17.63
N THR A 179 -77.03 5.33 -16.55
CA THR A 179 -77.20 4.45 -15.40
C THR A 179 -77.06 5.28 -14.13
N HIS A 180 -78.11 5.33 -13.31
CA HIS A 180 -78.18 6.14 -12.08
C HIS A 180 -78.43 5.22 -10.87
N ILE A 181 -77.73 5.42 -9.75
CA ILE A 181 -77.91 4.70 -8.48
C ILE A 181 -78.19 5.71 -7.37
N ALA A 182 -79.32 5.58 -6.66
CA ALA A 182 -79.58 6.44 -5.50
C ALA A 182 -78.80 5.99 -4.29
N GLN A 183 -78.92 4.70 -3.91
CA GLN A 183 -78.30 4.22 -2.68
C GLN A 183 -77.91 2.74 -2.74
N LYS A 184 -76.68 2.45 -2.32
CA LYS A 184 -76.15 1.10 -2.11
C LYS A 184 -75.52 0.97 -0.73
N VAL A 185 -76.10 0.09 0.07
CA VAL A 185 -75.65 -0.26 1.43
C VAL A 185 -74.65 -1.42 1.40
N LEU A 186 -73.64 -1.35 2.27
CA LEU A 186 -72.65 -2.42 2.50
C LEU A 186 -73.25 -3.65 3.18
N CYS A 187 -72.84 -4.85 2.75
CA CYS A 187 -73.30 -6.13 3.29
C CYS A 187 -72.12 -7.01 3.71
N GLU A 188 -72.00 -7.36 5.00
CA GLU A 188 -70.77 -8.00 5.53
C GLU A 188 -70.57 -9.49 5.19
N THR A 189 -71.60 -10.19 4.72
CA THR A 189 -71.60 -11.67 4.63
C THR A 189 -71.48 -12.25 3.22
N TRP A 190 -71.40 -11.43 2.17
CA TRP A 190 -71.30 -11.91 0.79
C TRP A 190 -69.84 -11.88 0.32
N ASN A 191 -69.20 -13.02 0.08
CA ASN A 191 -67.83 -13.04 -0.45
C ASN A 191 -67.83 -13.44 -1.92
N ASP A 192 -67.08 -12.68 -2.72
CA ASP A 192 -66.63 -12.96 -4.11
C ASP A 192 -67.53 -12.58 -5.32
N GLY A 193 -68.45 -11.60 -5.19
CA GLY A 193 -69.15 -10.96 -6.32
C GLY A 193 -68.86 -9.45 -6.52
N ALA A 194 -68.52 -9.00 -7.74
CA ALA A 194 -68.16 -7.59 -8.01
C ALA A 194 -69.32 -6.79 -8.61
N ALA A 195 -69.57 -5.57 -8.12
CA ALA A 195 -70.58 -4.69 -8.70
C ALA A 195 -69.98 -3.80 -9.80
N ILE A 196 -70.66 -3.73 -10.95
CA ILE A 196 -70.12 -3.20 -12.20
C ILE A 196 -71.20 -2.40 -12.94
N HIS A 197 -70.92 -1.13 -13.26
CA HIS A 197 -71.61 -0.42 -14.36
C HIS A 197 -70.95 -0.87 -15.67
N GLY A 198 -71.69 -1.47 -16.58
CA GLY A 198 -71.04 -2.06 -17.75
C GLY A 198 -71.96 -2.47 -18.87
N ILE A 199 -71.36 -2.62 -20.05
CA ILE A 199 -72.04 -3.02 -21.28
C ILE A 199 -71.23 -4.10 -22.00
N GLN A 200 -71.88 -5.16 -22.48
CA GLN A 200 -71.20 -6.32 -23.06
C GLN A 200 -71.71 -6.71 -24.45
N ASN A 201 -70.80 -7.13 -25.34
CA ASN A 201 -71.12 -7.70 -26.65
C ASN A 201 -70.37 -9.03 -26.92
N SER A 202 -70.50 -9.56 -28.13
CA SER A 202 -69.90 -10.84 -28.58
C SER A 202 -68.41 -10.81 -28.95
N THR A 203 -67.77 -9.66 -28.84
CA THR A 203 -66.33 -9.46 -29.07
C THR A 203 -65.56 -9.03 -27.81
N GLY A 204 -66.25 -8.65 -26.75
CA GLY A 204 -65.68 -8.36 -25.44
C GLY A 204 -66.64 -7.62 -24.50
N THR A 205 -66.24 -7.49 -23.23
CA THR A 205 -66.94 -6.70 -22.22
C THR A 205 -66.29 -5.33 -22.10
N ILE A 206 -67.08 -4.25 -22.16
CA ILE A 206 -66.68 -2.93 -21.65
C ILE A 206 -67.36 -2.77 -20.28
N ALA A 207 -66.76 -3.43 -19.28
CA ALA A 207 -67.17 -3.34 -17.88
C ALA A 207 -66.31 -2.30 -17.19
N HIS A 208 -66.92 -1.24 -16.67
CA HIS A 208 -66.27 -0.39 -15.68
C HIS A 208 -66.54 -0.97 -14.30
N ILE A 209 -65.54 -1.67 -13.75
CA ILE A 209 -65.54 -2.06 -12.33
C ILE A 209 -65.63 -0.77 -11.53
N VAL A 210 -66.64 -0.64 -10.67
CA VAL A 210 -66.92 0.68 -10.11
C VAL A 210 -65.77 1.14 -9.22
N THR A 211 -65.18 2.26 -9.63
CA THR A 211 -64.25 3.05 -8.84
C THR A 211 -65.05 3.98 -7.94
N GLY A 212 -64.67 4.11 -6.68
CA GLY A 212 -65.25 5.14 -5.82
C GLY A 212 -64.76 6.53 -6.22
N LEU A 213 -65.30 7.58 -5.60
CA LEU A 213 -64.83 8.97 -5.75
C LEU A 213 -63.33 9.17 -5.39
N ASP A 214 -62.71 8.19 -4.74
CA ASP A 214 -61.27 8.11 -4.44
C ASP A 214 -60.43 7.45 -5.55
N GLY A 215 -61.05 7.04 -6.67
CA GLY A 215 -60.39 6.37 -7.80
C GLY A 215 -60.01 4.91 -7.55
N ILE A 216 -60.37 4.31 -6.41
CA ILE A 216 -59.99 2.93 -6.08
C ILE A 216 -60.97 1.93 -6.69
N VAL A 217 -60.46 1.02 -7.53
CA VAL A 217 -61.18 -0.07 -8.19
C VAL A 217 -61.66 -1.09 -7.14
N ARG A 218 -62.98 -1.17 -6.89
CA ARG A 218 -63.56 -2.04 -5.86
C ARG A 218 -64.17 -3.30 -6.47
N ASN A 219 -63.37 -4.36 -6.54
CA ASN A 219 -63.80 -5.70 -7.01
C ASN A 219 -64.56 -6.55 -5.98
N TYR A 220 -64.78 -6.07 -4.75
CA TYR A 220 -65.40 -6.85 -3.68
C TYR A 220 -66.60 -6.10 -3.08
N PRO A 221 -67.73 -6.80 -2.81
CA PRO A 221 -69.00 -6.15 -2.49
C PRO A 221 -69.02 -5.55 -1.07
N ASN A 222 -68.05 -5.93 -0.23
CA ASN A 222 -67.99 -5.61 1.20
C ASN A 222 -67.13 -4.36 1.48
N GLN A 223 -66.73 -3.62 0.45
CA GLN A 223 -65.87 -2.43 0.54
C GLN A 223 -66.41 -1.21 -0.24
N TRP A 224 -67.63 -1.29 -0.76
CA TRP A 224 -68.27 -0.25 -1.57
C TRP A 224 -69.65 0.16 -1.04
N THR A 225 -69.77 1.41 -0.57
CA THR A 225 -71.04 2.17 -0.54
C THR A 225 -71.11 3.08 -1.75
N CYS A 226 -72.32 3.35 -2.22
CA CYS A 226 -72.57 4.29 -3.32
C CYS A 226 -73.85 5.06 -3.01
N GLU A 227 -73.82 6.37 -3.21
CA GLU A 227 -74.95 7.28 -3.00
C GLU A 227 -74.90 8.31 -4.12
N ASP A 228 -76.04 8.55 -4.78
CA ASP A 228 -76.23 9.49 -5.89
C ASP A 228 -75.13 9.45 -6.98
N ASP A 229 -74.81 8.26 -7.50
CA ASP A 229 -73.83 8.07 -8.57
C ASP A 229 -74.51 7.85 -9.92
N ALA A 230 -73.96 8.43 -10.98
CA ALA A 230 -74.49 8.30 -12.32
C ALA A 230 -73.40 8.28 -13.40
N TRP A 231 -73.61 7.43 -14.40
CA TRP A 231 -72.70 7.19 -15.50
C TRP A 231 -73.43 7.22 -16.84
N ARG A 232 -72.76 7.75 -17.86
CA ARG A 232 -73.23 7.84 -19.23
C ARG A 232 -72.32 7.04 -20.16
N PHE A 233 -72.93 6.25 -21.04
CA PHE A 233 -72.23 5.54 -22.11
C PHE A 233 -72.67 6.15 -23.45
N SER A 234 -71.74 6.81 -24.13
CA SER A 234 -71.96 7.49 -25.41
C SER A 234 -71.34 6.67 -26.55
N PRO A 235 -72.02 6.42 -27.69
CA PRO A 235 -71.42 5.71 -28.82
C PRO A 235 -70.14 6.39 -29.30
N ASP A 236 -69.06 5.62 -29.49
CA ASP A 236 -67.78 6.16 -29.94
C ASP A 236 -67.87 6.60 -31.41
N SER A 237 -67.58 7.87 -31.66
CA SER A 237 -67.57 8.45 -33.01
C SER A 237 -66.50 7.86 -33.95
N GLY A 238 -65.45 7.24 -33.39
CA GLY A 238 -64.35 6.61 -34.13
C GLY A 238 -64.58 5.14 -34.50
N ASP A 239 -65.31 4.38 -33.66
CA ASP A 239 -65.79 3.03 -33.95
C ASP A 239 -67.22 2.84 -33.41
N PRO A 240 -68.26 2.77 -34.26
CA PRO A 240 -69.65 2.62 -33.82
C PRO A 240 -69.96 1.25 -33.19
N ASN A 241 -68.97 0.35 -33.08
CA ASN A 241 -69.01 -0.87 -32.29
C ASN A 241 -68.28 -0.70 -30.93
N ASN A 242 -68.14 0.53 -30.45
CA ASN A 242 -67.51 0.89 -29.19
C ASN A 242 -68.27 2.03 -28.48
N TYR A 243 -68.00 2.25 -27.20
CA TYR A 243 -68.60 3.33 -26.39
C TYR A 243 -67.53 4.03 -25.55
N ILE A 244 -67.76 5.32 -25.30
CA ILE A 244 -67.03 6.17 -24.35
C ILE A 244 -67.87 6.25 -23.07
N ILE A 245 -67.21 6.28 -21.91
CA ILE A 245 -67.85 6.27 -20.58
C ILE A 245 -67.49 7.56 -19.84
N ASP A 246 -68.51 8.28 -19.40
CA ASP A 246 -68.40 9.53 -18.64
C ASP A 246 -69.16 9.41 -17.30
N ASN A 247 -68.65 10.01 -16.22
CA ASN A 247 -69.43 10.23 -15.01
C ASN A 247 -70.30 11.49 -15.20
N ILE A 248 -71.54 11.48 -14.69
CA ILE A 248 -72.51 12.58 -14.84
C ILE A 248 -73.17 12.92 -13.51
N ASN A 249 -73.70 14.13 -13.39
CA ASN A 249 -74.52 14.50 -12.24
C ASN A 249 -75.75 13.58 -12.14
N PHE A 250 -76.04 13.16 -10.92
CA PHE A 250 -77.20 12.37 -10.58
C PHE A 250 -78.50 13.15 -10.81
N ALA A 251 -79.39 12.60 -11.64
CA ALA A 251 -80.64 13.25 -12.04
C ALA A 251 -81.72 12.19 -12.35
N PRO A 252 -82.31 11.55 -11.32
CA PRO A 252 -83.33 10.51 -11.49
C PRO A 252 -84.69 11.11 -11.91
N ALA A 253 -85.54 10.30 -12.54
CA ALA A 253 -86.92 10.71 -12.82
C ALA A 253 -87.82 10.56 -11.58
N VAL A 254 -88.64 11.58 -11.29
CA VAL A 254 -89.49 11.69 -10.09
C VAL A 254 -90.97 11.41 -10.40
N ALA A 255 -91.69 10.77 -9.47
CA ALA A 255 -93.08 10.32 -9.65
C ALA A 255 -94.07 10.96 -8.65
N GLY A 256 -94.72 12.06 -9.04
CA GLY A 256 -95.75 12.72 -8.22
C GLY A 256 -96.35 14.01 -8.83
N ASN A 257 -97.41 14.52 -8.19
CA ASN A 257 -98.13 15.75 -8.57
C ASN A 257 -98.26 16.79 -7.43
N ASP A 258 -97.79 16.50 -6.21
CA ASP A 258 -97.94 17.43 -5.08
C ASP A 258 -96.88 18.54 -5.15
N ILE A 259 -97.26 19.79 -4.89
CA ILE A 259 -96.40 20.99 -5.05
C ILE A 259 -95.91 21.52 -3.70
N ILE A 260 -94.62 21.85 -3.62
CA ILE A 260 -93.96 22.49 -2.48
C ILE A 260 -93.47 23.87 -2.90
N TRP A 261 -93.73 24.90 -2.09
CA TRP A 261 -93.28 26.28 -2.31
C TRP A 261 -92.11 26.63 -1.41
N GLN A 262 -91.13 27.32 -1.97
CA GLN A 262 -89.95 27.85 -1.28
C GLN A 262 -89.79 29.35 -1.50
N ASP A 263 -89.16 30.01 -0.52
CA ASP A 263 -88.58 31.34 -0.71
C ASP A 263 -87.23 31.28 -1.43
N SER A 264 -86.66 32.44 -1.75
CA SER A 264 -85.35 32.58 -2.39
C SER A 264 -84.15 32.05 -1.57
N GLU A 265 -84.36 31.66 -0.32
CA GLU A 265 -83.36 31.02 0.55
C GLU A 265 -83.51 29.48 0.54
N GLY A 266 -84.51 28.94 -0.16
CA GLY A 266 -84.83 27.51 -0.21
C GLY A 266 -85.62 27.00 1.00
N ASN A 267 -86.10 27.87 1.90
CA ASN A 267 -86.93 27.45 3.02
C ASN A 267 -88.34 27.10 2.51
N ILE A 268 -88.92 25.99 2.95
CA ILE A 268 -90.29 25.63 2.60
C ILE A 268 -91.27 26.58 3.30
N ILE A 269 -91.96 27.40 2.52
CA ILE A 269 -92.95 28.39 2.98
C ILE A 269 -94.40 27.89 2.88
N GLY A 270 -94.66 26.87 2.07
CA GLY A 270 -96.00 26.27 1.95
C GLY A 270 -96.07 25.08 1.00
N THR A 271 -97.28 24.52 0.83
CA THR A 271 -97.56 23.39 -0.08
C THR A 271 -98.94 23.55 -0.72
N GLY A 272 -99.10 23.00 -1.92
CA GLY A 272 -100.33 23.06 -2.72
C GLY A 272 -100.28 24.09 -3.85
N SER A 273 -101.36 24.19 -4.62
CA SER A 273 -101.40 24.96 -5.87
C SER A 273 -101.49 26.49 -5.70
N GLN A 274 -101.56 27.02 -4.47
CA GLN A 274 -101.63 28.47 -4.20
C GLN A 274 -101.01 28.83 -2.84
N ILE A 275 -100.43 30.03 -2.71
CA ILE A 275 -99.85 30.56 -1.46
C ILE A 275 -100.04 32.09 -1.34
N GLU A 276 -100.24 32.61 -0.12
CA GLU A 276 -100.25 34.06 0.16
C GLU A 276 -98.89 34.51 0.68
N VAL A 277 -98.34 35.62 0.15
CA VAL A 277 -97.02 36.17 0.52
C VAL A 277 -97.08 37.69 0.75
N ILE A 278 -96.16 38.19 1.57
CA ILE A 278 -95.88 39.64 1.70
C ILE A 278 -94.42 39.82 1.30
N PRO A 279 -94.12 40.37 0.11
CA PRO A 279 -92.74 40.59 -0.32
C PRO A 279 -92.02 41.53 0.66
N PRO A 280 -90.86 41.15 1.20
CA PRO A 280 -90.03 42.06 1.99
C PRO A 280 -89.54 43.24 1.15
N ALA A 281 -89.05 44.29 1.81
CA ALA A 281 -88.31 45.34 1.11
C ALA A 281 -87.08 44.73 0.43
N PRO A 282 -86.93 44.85 -0.90
CA PRO A 282 -85.77 44.32 -1.60
C PRO A 282 -84.52 45.13 -1.26
N SER A 283 -83.35 44.61 -1.64
CA SER A 283 -82.20 45.48 -1.88
C SER A 283 -82.45 46.26 -3.18
N GLU A 284 -81.99 47.52 -3.28
CA GLU A 284 -82.33 48.45 -4.37
C GLU A 284 -82.42 47.80 -5.77
N GLY A 285 -83.55 48.01 -6.44
CA GLY A 285 -83.86 47.53 -7.79
C GLY A 285 -84.12 46.02 -7.93
N GLN A 286 -84.01 45.21 -6.86
CA GLN A 286 -84.11 43.76 -6.96
C GLN A 286 -85.55 43.24 -6.90
N SER A 287 -85.78 42.14 -7.62
CA SER A 287 -87.03 41.38 -7.56
C SER A 287 -86.99 40.31 -6.46
N VAL A 288 -88.13 40.01 -5.85
CA VAL A 288 -88.28 38.89 -4.90
C VAL A 288 -88.81 37.67 -5.65
N THR A 289 -88.13 36.52 -5.51
CA THR A 289 -88.46 35.26 -6.19
C THR A 289 -89.00 34.19 -5.23
N TYR A 290 -89.96 33.40 -5.70
CA TYR A 290 -90.51 32.22 -5.02
C TYR A 290 -90.53 31.02 -5.98
N THR A 291 -90.19 29.81 -5.51
CA THR A 291 -90.03 28.61 -6.36
C THR A 291 -91.06 27.54 -5.99
N ALA A 292 -91.61 26.82 -6.98
CA ALA A 292 -92.56 25.72 -6.81
C ALA A 292 -92.05 24.42 -7.44
N GLY A 293 -91.85 23.36 -6.64
CA GLY A 293 -91.30 22.06 -7.08
C GLY A 293 -92.19 20.85 -6.75
N ALA A 294 -91.95 19.72 -7.43
CA ALA A 294 -92.74 18.49 -7.30
C ALA A 294 -92.26 17.59 -6.14
N SER A 295 -93.22 16.99 -5.41
CA SER A 295 -92.97 16.05 -4.33
C SER A 295 -92.50 14.67 -4.83
N LEU A 296 -91.52 14.10 -4.14
CA LEU A 296 -90.73 12.94 -4.60
C LEU A 296 -91.48 11.58 -4.67
N CYS A 297 -92.64 11.46 -4.03
CA CYS A 297 -93.49 10.27 -4.12
C CYS A 297 -94.97 10.65 -4.06
N GLY A 298 -95.76 10.20 -5.03
CA GLY A 298 -97.22 10.13 -4.91
C GLY A 298 -97.69 9.05 -3.92
N ALA A 299 -98.92 8.55 -4.09
CA ALA A 299 -99.58 7.61 -3.18
C ALA A 299 -98.93 6.20 -3.03
N ALA A 300 -97.70 6.00 -3.52
CA ALA A 300 -96.90 4.79 -3.34
C ALA A 300 -96.16 4.73 -1.98
N GLY A 301 -96.05 5.85 -1.24
CA GLY A 301 -95.37 5.91 0.06
C GLY A 301 -93.84 5.85 -0.03
N ASP A 302 -93.15 5.55 1.09
CA ASP A 302 -91.67 5.48 1.27
C ASP A 302 -90.91 4.49 0.34
N TRP A 303 -91.57 3.97 -0.69
CA TRP A 303 -91.16 2.83 -1.49
C TRP A 303 -90.37 3.24 -2.74
N CYS A 304 -90.24 4.55 -3.00
CA CYS A 304 -89.52 5.08 -4.16
C CYS A 304 -87.99 5.08 -3.97
N GLY A 305 -87.49 5.20 -2.73
CA GLY A 305 -86.05 5.07 -2.41
C GLY A 305 -85.11 6.07 -3.10
N PHE A 306 -85.55 7.32 -3.31
CA PHE A 306 -84.74 8.45 -3.76
C PHE A 306 -85.05 9.65 -2.85
N GLU A 307 -84.09 10.13 -2.06
CA GLU A 307 -84.20 11.40 -1.32
C GLU A 307 -83.33 12.47 -2.01
N GLY A 308 -83.90 13.63 -2.36
CA GLY A 308 -83.10 14.85 -2.54
C GLY A 308 -82.83 15.39 -3.95
N GLY A 309 -83.86 15.62 -4.76
CA GLY A 309 -83.76 16.52 -5.92
C GLY A 309 -85.12 17.10 -6.30
N ILE A 310 -85.25 18.43 -6.33
CA ILE A 310 -86.47 19.14 -6.76
C ILE A 310 -86.18 20.01 -7.98
N GLU A 311 -86.86 19.71 -9.08
CA GLU A 311 -86.94 20.54 -10.27
C GLU A 311 -88.31 21.28 -10.23
N GLY A 312 -88.30 22.59 -10.50
CA GLY A 312 -89.44 23.48 -10.24
C GLY A 312 -89.41 24.77 -11.07
N ASP A 313 -90.45 25.59 -10.93
CA ASP A 313 -90.66 26.85 -11.67
C ASP A 313 -90.84 28.06 -10.72
N GLU A 314 -90.61 29.27 -11.21
CA GLU A 314 -90.42 30.48 -10.37
C GLU A 314 -91.47 31.59 -10.59
N VAL A 315 -91.65 32.45 -9.59
CA VAL A 315 -92.55 33.61 -9.60
C VAL A 315 -91.81 34.84 -9.06
N ILE A 316 -91.89 35.98 -9.77
CA ILE A 316 -90.99 37.13 -9.60
C ILE A 316 -91.77 38.44 -9.36
N ILE A 317 -91.48 39.13 -8.25
CA ILE A 317 -92.11 40.41 -7.88
C ILE A 317 -91.12 41.56 -8.04
N ASN A 318 -91.38 42.50 -8.95
CA ASN A 318 -90.46 43.59 -9.29
C ASN A 318 -90.75 44.89 -8.51
N PHE A 319 -89.71 45.70 -8.27
CA PHE A 319 -89.82 47.02 -7.66
C PHE A 319 -89.17 48.10 -8.54
N ILE A 320 -89.81 49.26 -8.67
CA ILE A 320 -89.33 50.42 -9.44
C ILE A 320 -88.66 51.39 -8.47
N PRO A 321 -87.36 51.72 -8.64
CA PRO A 321 -86.68 52.67 -7.76
C PRO A 321 -87.16 54.10 -7.99
N THR A 322 -87.06 54.91 -6.93
CA THR A 322 -87.63 56.26 -6.88
C THR A 322 -86.59 57.38 -6.88
N VAL A 323 -85.36 57.07 -6.47
CA VAL A 323 -84.23 58.00 -6.32
C VAL A 323 -83.57 58.30 -7.67
N ILE A 324 -83.31 59.57 -7.98
CA ILE A 324 -82.44 59.93 -9.11
C ILE A 324 -80.97 59.85 -8.70
N PHE A 325 -80.10 59.52 -9.65
CA PHE A 325 -78.66 59.62 -9.47
C PHE A 325 -78.15 60.78 -10.30
N THR A 326 -77.09 61.42 -9.84
CA THR A 326 -76.45 62.52 -10.56
C THR A 326 -74.95 62.35 -10.51
N ASN A 327 -74.31 62.49 -11.65
CA ASN A 327 -72.88 62.32 -11.80
C ASN A 327 -72.29 63.63 -12.37
N PRO A 328 -71.84 64.55 -11.51
CA PRO A 328 -71.10 65.73 -11.94
C PRO A 328 -69.70 65.32 -12.41
N THR A 329 -69.33 65.68 -13.65
CA THR A 329 -67.94 65.62 -14.11
C THR A 329 -67.28 66.99 -13.94
N GLU A 330 -66.08 66.98 -13.38
CA GLU A 330 -65.26 68.19 -13.28
C GLU A 330 -64.69 68.59 -14.65
N PRO A 331 -64.34 69.87 -14.87
CA PRO A 331 -63.64 70.29 -16.08
C PRO A 331 -62.26 69.62 -16.25
N SER A 332 -61.79 69.36 -17.47
CA SER A 332 -60.67 68.41 -17.72
C SER A 332 -59.25 68.82 -17.33
N CYS A 333 -58.98 70.10 -17.04
CA CYS A 333 -57.78 70.52 -16.29
C CYS A 333 -58.22 71.58 -15.26
N TYR A 334 -57.38 71.86 -14.26
CA TYR A 334 -57.55 72.96 -13.29
C TYR A 334 -57.94 74.30 -13.96
N LEU A 335 -59.06 74.89 -13.53
CA LEU A 335 -59.73 76.09 -14.12
C LEU A 335 -60.38 75.91 -15.52
N GLY A 336 -60.69 74.68 -15.94
CA GLY A 336 -61.50 74.43 -17.14
C GLY A 336 -62.98 74.89 -17.00
N THR A 337 -63.70 74.90 -18.12
CA THR A 337 -65.15 75.26 -18.19
C THR A 337 -66.00 74.19 -18.90
N ASN A 338 -65.47 72.97 -19.01
CA ASN A 338 -66.02 71.88 -19.81
C ASN A 338 -66.55 70.69 -18.98
N GLY A 339 -66.86 70.91 -17.70
CA GLY A 339 -67.55 69.91 -16.88
C GLY A 339 -68.98 69.65 -17.36
N SER A 340 -69.59 68.60 -16.84
CA SER A 340 -71.00 68.26 -17.09
C SER A 340 -71.71 67.80 -15.80
N ILE A 341 -73.02 67.72 -15.83
CA ILE A 341 -73.81 66.97 -14.85
C ILE A 341 -74.69 66.00 -15.63
N ASN A 342 -74.42 64.70 -15.53
CA ASN A 342 -75.37 63.69 -15.96
C ASN A 342 -76.40 63.47 -14.85
N VAL A 343 -77.68 63.39 -15.19
CA VAL A 343 -78.76 63.01 -14.29
C VAL A 343 -79.33 61.70 -14.79
N GLU A 344 -79.09 60.64 -14.04
CA GLU A 344 -79.59 59.30 -14.31
C GLU A 344 -80.88 59.08 -13.52
N PHE A 345 -81.96 58.86 -14.25
CA PHE A 345 -83.21 58.43 -13.71
C PHE A 345 -83.14 56.92 -13.37
N PRO A 346 -83.80 56.45 -12.30
CA PRO A 346 -83.72 55.06 -11.84
C PRO A 346 -84.29 54.01 -12.82
N SER A 347 -84.88 54.43 -13.93
CA SER A 347 -85.34 53.54 -15.00
C SER A 347 -85.56 54.31 -16.31
N ILE A 348 -85.36 53.61 -17.44
CA ILE A 348 -85.72 54.13 -18.77
C ILE A 348 -87.22 54.42 -18.79
N GLY A 349 -87.59 55.70 -18.93
CA GLY A 349 -88.98 56.10 -18.83
C GLY A 349 -89.24 57.52 -19.30
N ASN A 350 -90.46 57.98 -19.04
CA ASN A 350 -90.89 59.35 -19.32
C ASN A 350 -90.72 60.19 -18.05
N TRP A 351 -89.77 61.14 -18.07
CA TRP A 351 -89.35 61.90 -16.89
C TRP A 351 -89.41 63.41 -17.11
N GLN A 352 -90.05 64.15 -16.20
CA GLN A 352 -89.99 65.62 -16.13
C GLN A 352 -88.82 66.05 -15.24
N TYR A 353 -88.13 67.15 -15.57
CA TYR A 353 -86.97 67.62 -14.80
C TYR A 353 -86.78 69.15 -14.81
N GLU A 354 -86.02 69.67 -13.82
CA GLU A 354 -85.55 71.07 -13.73
C GLU A 354 -84.19 71.15 -13.02
N ILE A 355 -83.25 71.97 -13.53
CA ILE A 355 -81.92 72.23 -12.92
C ILE A 355 -81.66 73.74 -12.69
N THR A 356 -81.18 74.09 -11.50
CA THR A 356 -80.98 75.48 -11.03
C THR A 356 -79.63 75.67 -10.34
N ASN A 357 -78.80 76.62 -10.77
CA ASN A 357 -77.57 77.00 -10.05
C ASN A 357 -77.94 77.69 -8.71
N GLN A 358 -77.37 77.23 -7.60
CA GLN A 358 -77.71 77.71 -6.25
C GLN A 358 -77.09 79.07 -5.91
N GLU A 359 -75.87 79.37 -6.36
CA GLU A 359 -75.18 80.62 -6.01
C GLU A 359 -75.89 81.87 -6.54
N ASN A 360 -76.45 81.77 -7.75
CA ASN A 360 -77.16 82.87 -8.41
C ASN A 360 -78.69 82.65 -8.52
N ASN A 361 -79.18 81.47 -8.16
CA ASN A 361 -80.59 81.05 -8.20
C ASN A 361 -81.23 81.23 -9.60
N ILE A 362 -80.51 80.85 -10.65
CA ILE A 362 -80.95 80.86 -12.05
C ILE A 362 -81.21 79.42 -12.51
N ILE A 363 -82.41 79.16 -13.05
CA ILE A 363 -82.72 77.92 -13.78
C ILE A 363 -81.85 77.89 -15.04
N ILE A 364 -81.06 76.84 -15.19
CA ILE A 364 -80.19 76.62 -16.35
C ILE A 364 -81.01 76.01 -17.47
N GLU A 365 -81.77 74.95 -17.13
CA GLU A 365 -82.61 74.20 -18.06
C GLU A 365 -83.77 73.52 -17.30
N SER A 366 -84.91 73.34 -17.96
CA SER A 366 -86.00 72.48 -17.49
C SER A 366 -86.83 71.95 -18.65
N GLY A 367 -87.38 70.75 -18.51
CA GLY A 367 -87.97 70.03 -19.63
C GLY A 367 -88.58 68.69 -19.30
N PHE A 368 -88.69 67.86 -20.34
CA PHE A 368 -89.25 66.51 -20.31
C PHE A 368 -88.43 65.63 -21.24
N VAL A 369 -88.08 64.43 -20.78
CA VAL A 369 -87.38 63.42 -21.58
C VAL A 369 -88.34 62.24 -21.79
N GLU A 370 -88.53 61.86 -23.06
CA GLU A 370 -89.35 60.71 -23.43
C GLU A 370 -88.46 59.46 -23.57
N ASN A 371 -88.84 58.37 -22.90
CA ASN A 371 -88.18 57.06 -22.97
C ASN A 371 -86.65 57.13 -22.82
N SER A 372 -86.17 57.78 -21.76
CA SER A 372 -84.75 57.86 -21.39
C SER A 372 -84.55 57.49 -19.93
N ASP A 373 -83.39 56.93 -19.62
CA ASP A 373 -82.86 56.75 -18.26
C ASP A 373 -81.91 57.87 -17.85
N ASN A 374 -81.61 58.85 -18.73
CA ASN A 374 -80.70 59.94 -18.39
C ASN A 374 -80.99 61.26 -19.11
N ILE A 375 -80.32 62.32 -18.62
CA ILE A 375 -80.07 63.58 -19.32
C ILE A 375 -78.75 64.22 -18.87
N GLU A 376 -77.92 64.66 -19.81
CA GLU A 376 -76.67 65.36 -19.55
C GLU A 376 -76.76 66.88 -19.78
N PHE A 377 -76.26 67.65 -18.81
CA PHE A 377 -76.04 69.10 -18.91
C PHE A 377 -74.55 69.39 -19.08
N ILE A 378 -74.13 69.94 -20.23
CA ILE A 378 -72.70 70.16 -20.59
C ILE A 378 -72.25 71.63 -20.51
N ASN A 379 -70.95 71.86 -20.33
CA ASN A 379 -70.32 73.18 -20.11
C ASN A 379 -70.73 73.80 -18.76
N ILE A 380 -70.72 72.97 -17.73
CA ILE A 380 -70.98 73.37 -16.35
C ILE A 380 -69.67 73.80 -15.71
N GLU A 381 -69.67 75.00 -15.12
CA GLU A 381 -68.58 75.52 -14.29
C GLU A 381 -68.66 74.91 -12.87
N SER A 382 -67.55 74.88 -12.13
CA SER A 382 -67.53 74.44 -10.73
C SER A 382 -68.49 75.26 -9.85
N GLY A 383 -69.38 74.62 -9.07
CA GLY A 383 -70.41 75.30 -8.26
C GLY A 383 -71.51 74.36 -7.75
N GLU A 384 -72.50 74.88 -7.01
CA GLU A 384 -73.64 74.09 -6.49
C GLU A 384 -74.91 74.24 -7.34
N TYR A 385 -75.61 73.12 -7.58
CA TYR A 385 -76.79 73.00 -8.46
C TYR A 385 -77.92 72.20 -7.79
N LEU A 386 -79.19 72.58 -7.99
CA LEU A 386 -80.39 71.87 -7.49
C LEU A 386 -81.13 71.24 -8.67
N ILE A 387 -81.51 69.98 -8.55
CA ILE A 387 -82.16 69.15 -9.58
C ILE A 387 -83.45 68.53 -9.03
N TYR A 388 -84.52 68.51 -9.83
CA TYR A 388 -85.82 67.90 -9.51
C TYR A 388 -86.26 66.95 -10.63
N ALA A 389 -86.91 65.81 -10.32
CA ALA A 389 -87.46 64.88 -11.33
C ALA A 389 -88.71 64.06 -10.89
N GLU A 390 -89.58 63.72 -11.84
CA GLU A 390 -90.81 62.90 -11.64
C GLU A 390 -91.14 62.00 -12.86
N ASN A 391 -91.60 60.75 -12.62
CA ASN A 391 -91.94 59.76 -13.67
C ASN A 391 -93.44 59.57 -13.95
N GLU A 392 -93.77 58.85 -15.03
CA GLU A 392 -95.16 58.62 -15.46
C GLU A 392 -96.02 57.75 -14.52
N PHE A 393 -95.39 56.99 -13.60
CA PHE A 393 -96.07 56.20 -12.58
C PHE A 393 -96.34 57.02 -11.29
N GLY A 394 -95.69 58.18 -11.15
CA GLY A 394 -95.84 59.11 -10.03
C GLY A 394 -94.83 58.91 -8.89
N CYS A 395 -93.75 58.14 -9.08
CA CYS A 395 -92.59 58.17 -8.17
C CYS A 395 -91.68 59.38 -8.55
N SER A 396 -91.14 60.16 -7.59
CA SER A 396 -90.38 61.42 -7.82
C SER A 396 -89.31 61.74 -6.75
N ASP A 397 -88.30 62.54 -7.09
CA ASP A 397 -87.14 62.88 -6.22
C ASP A 397 -86.56 64.31 -6.45
N THR A 398 -85.68 64.80 -5.57
CA THR A 398 -85.05 66.15 -5.61
C THR A 398 -83.68 66.19 -4.90
N GLN A 399 -82.63 66.71 -5.54
CA GLN A 399 -81.24 66.67 -5.02
C GLN A 399 -80.45 67.96 -5.22
N ILE A 400 -79.39 68.18 -4.41
CA ILE A 400 -78.45 69.32 -4.50
C ILE A 400 -77.03 68.78 -4.70
N ILE A 401 -76.38 69.18 -5.80
CA ILE A 401 -75.18 68.57 -6.37
C ILE A 401 -74.08 69.63 -6.56
N PRO A 402 -72.88 69.44 -5.98
CA PRO A 402 -71.71 70.25 -6.28
C PRO A 402 -70.93 69.70 -7.50
N VAL A 403 -70.44 70.58 -8.36
CA VAL A 403 -69.41 70.31 -9.37
C VAL A 403 -68.09 70.85 -8.85
N GLY A 404 -67.08 69.98 -8.71
CA GLY A 404 -65.76 70.34 -8.19
C GLY A 404 -64.79 70.86 -9.24
N GLN A 405 -63.49 70.76 -8.94
CA GLN A 405 -62.38 71.24 -9.77
C GLN A 405 -61.17 70.31 -9.56
N PRO A 406 -60.49 69.82 -10.62
CA PRO A 406 -59.45 68.83 -10.46
C PRO A 406 -58.18 69.43 -9.84
N ASP A 407 -57.42 68.58 -9.15
CA ASP A 407 -56.09 68.92 -8.64
C ASP A 407 -55.04 69.11 -9.78
N PRO A 408 -53.94 69.83 -9.53
CA PRO A 408 -52.83 69.93 -10.48
C PRO A 408 -52.07 68.59 -10.60
N ILE A 409 -51.52 68.33 -11.79
CA ILE A 409 -50.66 67.16 -12.07
C ILE A 409 -49.30 67.35 -11.39
N GLU A 410 -48.83 66.31 -10.71
CA GLU A 410 -47.47 66.15 -10.19
C GLU A 410 -46.96 64.76 -10.60
N ILE A 411 -45.79 64.66 -11.25
CA ILE A 411 -45.12 63.37 -11.51
C ILE A 411 -44.19 62.96 -10.36
N VAL A 412 -43.93 61.66 -10.23
CA VAL A 412 -42.96 61.11 -9.27
C VAL A 412 -41.89 60.31 -10.01
N THR A 413 -40.69 60.87 -10.11
CA THR A 413 -39.52 60.15 -10.64
C THR A 413 -38.71 59.45 -9.54
N LEU A 414 -38.32 58.21 -9.77
CA LEU A 414 -37.34 57.46 -8.98
C LEU A 414 -36.14 57.06 -9.85
N SER A 415 -34.93 57.52 -9.52
CA SER A 415 -33.72 57.07 -10.20
C SER A 415 -33.13 55.80 -9.58
N ILE A 416 -32.67 54.91 -10.46
CA ILE A 416 -31.80 53.79 -10.14
C ILE A 416 -30.43 54.10 -10.75
N ASN A 417 -29.41 54.11 -9.89
CA ASN A 417 -28.03 54.33 -10.30
C ASN A 417 -27.49 53.13 -11.09
N PRO A 418 -26.55 53.33 -12.05
CA PRO A 418 -25.81 52.26 -12.68
C PRO A 418 -25.18 51.32 -11.65
N SER A 419 -25.15 50.02 -11.96
CA SER A 419 -24.67 49.02 -11.01
C SER A 419 -23.16 49.14 -10.75
N CYS A 420 -22.42 49.73 -11.70
CA CYS A 420 -20.96 49.89 -11.71
C CYS A 420 -20.52 51.33 -12.04
N PHE A 421 -19.29 51.67 -11.64
CA PHE A 421 -18.59 52.88 -12.07
C PHE A 421 -18.45 52.91 -13.60
N LEU A 422 -18.76 54.03 -14.25
CA LEU A 422 -18.93 54.15 -15.72
C LEU A 422 -19.95 53.17 -16.33
N GLY A 423 -20.89 52.65 -15.53
CA GLY A 423 -22.00 51.83 -16.01
C GLY A 423 -23.03 52.66 -16.77
N SER A 424 -23.63 52.05 -17.79
CA SER A 424 -24.72 52.62 -18.58
C SER A 424 -26.04 51.86 -18.37
N ASP A 425 -26.21 51.20 -17.22
CA ASP A 425 -27.38 50.39 -16.85
C ASP A 425 -28.29 51.08 -15.82
N GLY A 426 -28.07 52.36 -15.54
CA GLY A 426 -28.98 53.16 -14.73
C GLY A 426 -30.34 53.33 -15.39
N SER A 427 -31.34 53.70 -14.58
CA SER A 427 -32.69 53.96 -15.09
C SER A 427 -33.41 55.07 -14.32
N ILE A 428 -34.44 55.63 -14.93
CA ILE A 428 -35.40 56.52 -14.28
C ILE A 428 -36.78 55.89 -14.44
N ASP A 429 -37.40 55.56 -13.32
CA ASP A 429 -38.80 55.18 -13.24
C ASP A 429 -39.65 56.45 -13.06
N VAL A 430 -40.77 56.56 -13.76
CA VAL A 430 -41.62 57.76 -13.81
C VAL A 430 -43.08 57.33 -13.60
N GLU A 431 -43.53 57.43 -12.35
CA GLU A 431 -44.91 57.15 -11.96
C GLU A 431 -45.79 58.35 -12.34
N LEU A 432 -46.87 58.07 -13.07
CA LEU A 432 -47.80 59.05 -13.63
C LEU A 432 -49.14 58.96 -12.89
N PRO A 433 -49.86 60.09 -12.70
CA PRO A 433 -51.07 60.08 -11.88
C PRO A 433 -52.29 59.38 -12.52
N SER A 434 -52.21 58.94 -13.78
CA SER A 434 -53.31 58.24 -14.49
C SER A 434 -52.82 57.43 -15.70
N GLU A 435 -53.56 56.38 -16.08
CA GLU A 435 -53.38 55.59 -17.32
C GLU A 435 -53.84 56.34 -18.59
N GLU A 436 -53.41 57.59 -18.78
CA GLU A 436 -53.71 58.39 -19.98
C GLU A 436 -52.68 58.20 -21.09
N ASN A 437 -52.98 58.67 -22.31
CA ASN A 437 -52.00 58.73 -23.40
C ASN A 437 -50.98 59.87 -23.12
N TRP A 438 -49.96 59.58 -22.32
CA TRP A 438 -48.86 60.51 -22.06
C TRP A 438 -47.79 60.46 -23.16
N GLN A 439 -47.17 61.61 -23.41
CA GLN A 439 -45.94 61.74 -24.18
C GLN A 439 -44.83 62.19 -23.23
N TYR A 440 -43.59 61.72 -23.45
CA TYR A 440 -42.44 62.15 -22.67
C TYR A 440 -41.25 62.59 -23.52
N ILE A 441 -40.42 63.44 -22.92
CA ILE A 441 -39.12 63.87 -23.42
C ILE A 441 -38.13 63.79 -22.25
N LEU A 442 -37.07 62.98 -22.41
CA LEU A 442 -35.90 62.97 -21.53
C LEU A 442 -34.79 63.80 -22.18
N SER A 443 -34.26 64.79 -21.45
CA SER A 443 -33.12 65.61 -21.88
C SER A 443 -31.96 65.50 -20.92
N ASP A 444 -30.73 65.35 -21.42
CA ASP A 444 -29.50 65.43 -20.64
C ASP A 444 -29.12 66.90 -20.44
N LEU A 445 -29.03 67.34 -19.19
CA LEU A 445 -28.73 68.72 -18.80
C LEU A 445 -27.23 69.04 -18.81
N GLU A 446 -26.36 68.03 -18.65
CA GLU A 446 -24.92 68.21 -18.73
C GLU A 446 -24.48 68.34 -20.19
N ASP A 447 -25.06 67.52 -21.07
CA ASP A 447 -24.85 67.56 -22.52
C ASP A 447 -25.77 68.57 -23.24
N ASN A 448 -25.89 69.76 -22.63
CA ASN A 448 -26.41 70.98 -23.25
C ASN A 448 -27.91 70.91 -23.65
N ASN A 449 -28.72 70.19 -22.87
CA ASN A 449 -30.15 69.91 -23.09
C ASN A 449 -30.43 69.12 -24.38
N ILE A 450 -29.56 68.17 -24.73
CA ILE A 450 -29.84 67.22 -25.81
C ILE A 450 -30.96 66.27 -25.38
N VAL A 451 -31.98 66.11 -26.24
CA VAL A 451 -33.01 65.08 -26.06
C VAL A 451 -32.37 63.71 -26.28
N VAL A 452 -32.29 62.93 -25.22
CA VAL A 452 -31.70 61.59 -25.21
C VAL A 452 -32.74 60.57 -25.70
N GLN A 453 -33.98 60.73 -25.23
CA GLN A 453 -35.09 59.82 -25.51
C GLN A 453 -36.42 60.57 -25.49
N SER A 454 -37.39 60.11 -26.27
CA SER A 454 -38.76 60.63 -26.27
C SER A 454 -39.71 59.59 -26.84
N GLY A 455 -40.95 59.52 -26.34
CA GLY A 455 -41.91 58.51 -26.78
C GLY A 455 -43.35 58.80 -26.39
N GLN A 456 -44.23 57.84 -26.66
CA GLN A 456 -45.52 57.70 -25.97
C GLN A 456 -45.30 56.77 -24.77
N ILE A 457 -46.19 56.87 -23.78
CA ILE A 457 -46.25 55.96 -22.64
C ILE A 457 -47.55 55.16 -22.79
N GLU A 458 -47.46 53.84 -22.70
CA GLU A 458 -48.62 52.94 -22.66
C GLU A 458 -48.81 52.46 -21.22
N GLY A 459 -49.60 53.19 -20.43
CA GLY A 459 -49.87 52.89 -19.01
C GLY A 459 -49.64 54.08 -18.07
N ASP A 460 -49.66 53.80 -16.77
CA ASP A 460 -49.43 54.71 -15.65
C ASP A 460 -47.96 54.83 -15.22
N ASN A 461 -47.05 54.09 -15.84
CA ASN A 461 -45.63 54.09 -15.48
C ASN A 461 -44.69 54.04 -16.70
N LEU A 462 -43.56 54.73 -16.60
CA LEU A 462 -42.50 54.73 -17.62
C LEU A 462 -41.14 54.45 -16.98
N ILE A 463 -40.54 53.31 -17.32
CA ILE A 463 -39.14 53.02 -17.02
C ILE A 463 -38.28 53.43 -18.23
N ILE A 464 -37.33 54.34 -18.01
CA ILE A 464 -36.31 54.72 -18.99
C ILE A 464 -34.99 54.05 -18.60
N GLU A 465 -34.63 52.98 -19.32
CA GLU A 465 -33.46 52.15 -19.03
C GLU A 465 -32.24 52.52 -19.90
N ASN A 466 -31.06 52.09 -19.44
CA ASN A 466 -29.75 52.23 -20.11
C ASN A 466 -29.18 53.67 -20.08
N LEU A 467 -29.24 54.30 -18.91
CA LEU A 467 -28.72 55.65 -18.67
C LEU A 467 -27.35 55.59 -17.98
N GLU A 468 -26.44 56.47 -18.41
CA GLU A 468 -25.16 56.74 -17.74
C GLU A 468 -25.40 57.67 -16.54
N SER A 469 -24.39 57.89 -15.68
CA SER A 469 -24.48 58.89 -14.61
C SER A 469 -24.56 60.31 -15.19
N GLY A 470 -25.48 61.13 -14.69
CA GLY A 470 -25.70 62.50 -15.18
C GLY A 470 -26.95 63.16 -14.59
N GLU A 471 -27.17 64.41 -14.98
CA GLU A 471 -28.35 65.20 -14.61
C GLU A 471 -29.37 65.20 -15.76
N TYR A 472 -30.53 64.60 -15.55
CA TYR A 472 -31.58 64.47 -16.56
C TYR A 472 -32.81 65.31 -16.23
N LEU A 473 -33.54 65.72 -17.25
CA LEU A 473 -34.86 66.37 -17.14
C LEU A 473 -35.91 65.52 -17.84
N VAL A 474 -36.88 65.03 -17.07
CA VAL A 474 -38.09 64.36 -17.54
C VAL A 474 -39.19 65.41 -17.73
N TYR A 475 -39.77 65.49 -18.92
CA TYR A 475 -40.97 66.28 -19.21
C TYR A 475 -42.07 65.33 -19.70
N VAL A 476 -43.30 65.49 -19.20
CA VAL A 476 -44.48 64.73 -19.68
C VAL A 476 -45.69 65.63 -19.97
N GLU A 477 -46.50 65.22 -20.94
CA GLU A 477 -47.72 65.92 -21.38
C GLU A 477 -48.78 64.90 -21.81
N ASN A 478 -50.02 65.04 -21.34
CA ASN A 478 -51.14 64.16 -21.72
C ASN A 478 -51.86 64.64 -22.99
N GLU A 479 -52.76 63.82 -23.52
CA GLU A 479 -53.56 64.15 -24.72
C GLU A 479 -54.52 65.36 -24.53
N PHE A 480 -54.77 65.78 -23.29
CA PHE A 480 -55.59 66.94 -22.95
C PHE A 480 -54.77 68.25 -22.83
N GLY A 481 -53.44 68.18 -22.93
CA GLY A 481 -52.53 69.34 -22.84
C GLY A 481 -52.26 69.81 -21.41
N CYS A 482 -52.55 68.98 -20.40
CA CYS A 482 -52.07 69.17 -19.05
C CYS A 482 -50.65 68.51 -18.94
N SER A 483 -49.66 69.16 -18.31
CA SER A 483 -48.22 68.74 -18.37
C SER A 483 -47.43 69.05 -17.10
N ASP A 484 -46.37 68.28 -16.83
CA ASP A 484 -45.42 68.51 -15.71
C ASP A 484 -43.96 68.11 -16.07
N SER A 485 -42.98 68.49 -15.26
CA SER A 485 -41.56 68.16 -15.48
C SER A 485 -40.71 68.10 -14.21
N GLN A 486 -39.82 67.11 -14.13
CA GLN A 486 -38.96 66.86 -12.97
C GLN A 486 -37.50 66.64 -13.39
N GLN A 487 -36.57 67.25 -12.64
CA GLN A 487 -35.12 67.02 -12.78
C GLN A 487 -34.70 65.85 -11.89
N VAL A 488 -33.86 64.96 -12.43
CA VAL A 488 -33.47 63.69 -11.84
C VAL A 488 -31.96 63.50 -11.98
N SER A 489 -31.28 63.29 -10.85
CA SER A 489 -29.84 63.01 -10.80
C SER A 489 -29.59 61.50 -10.74
N ILE A 490 -28.80 60.97 -11.68
CA ILE A 490 -28.23 59.62 -11.63
C ILE A 490 -26.76 59.74 -11.24
N ILE A 491 -26.36 59.07 -10.16
CA ILE A 491 -24.96 59.07 -9.69
C ILE A 491 -24.33 57.69 -9.91
N GLU A 492 -23.05 57.64 -10.28
CA GLU A 492 -22.30 56.38 -10.32
C GLU A 492 -21.78 55.97 -8.92
N PRO A 493 -21.61 54.66 -8.64
CA PRO A 493 -20.94 54.19 -7.43
C PRO A 493 -19.42 54.43 -7.50
N ASP A 494 -18.77 54.55 -6.34
CA ASP A 494 -17.31 54.71 -6.23
C ASP A 494 -16.56 53.55 -6.94
N ILE A 495 -15.47 53.86 -7.65
CA ILE A 495 -14.58 52.84 -8.26
C ILE A 495 -14.01 51.89 -7.20
N ILE A 496 -13.80 50.61 -7.57
CA ILE A 496 -13.16 49.64 -6.67
C ILE A 496 -11.65 49.94 -6.61
N GLU A 497 -11.21 50.59 -5.53
CA GLU A 497 -9.80 50.82 -5.22
C GLU A 497 -9.21 49.63 -4.44
N ASP A 498 -8.08 49.12 -4.93
CA ASP A 498 -7.31 48.07 -4.29
C ASP A 498 -6.02 48.62 -3.65
N ASN A 499 -5.66 48.05 -2.50
CA ASN A 499 -4.36 48.27 -1.86
C ASN A 499 -3.77 46.93 -1.43
N PHE A 500 -2.55 46.66 -1.88
CA PHE A 500 -1.89 45.37 -1.69
C PHE A 500 -0.46 45.49 -1.15
N GLU A 501 -0.03 44.45 -0.43
CA GLU A 501 1.33 44.30 0.09
C GLU A 501 1.83 42.89 -0.25
N ILE A 502 2.95 42.81 -0.94
CA ILE A 502 3.56 41.57 -1.44
C ILE A 502 4.69 41.16 -0.50
N PHE A 503 4.77 39.87 -0.19
CA PHE A 503 5.87 39.24 0.51
C PHE A 503 6.49 38.20 -0.41
N ASP A 504 7.72 38.46 -0.84
CA ASP A 504 8.56 37.55 -1.61
C ASP A 504 8.83 36.25 -0.83
N THR A 505 9.24 35.17 -1.51
CA THR A 505 9.61 33.92 -0.81
C THR A 505 10.90 34.12 -0.01
N ASN A 506 11.00 33.46 1.14
CA ASN A 506 12.20 33.58 1.96
C ASN A 506 13.41 32.83 1.36
N CYS A 507 13.14 31.76 0.59
CA CYS A 507 14.14 30.84 0.04
C CYS A 507 13.92 30.56 -1.45
N PHE A 508 15.00 30.26 -2.17
CA PHE A 508 14.95 29.73 -3.53
C PHE A 508 14.18 28.39 -3.57
N GLY A 509 13.21 28.28 -4.49
CA GLY A 509 12.26 27.17 -4.56
C GLY A 509 11.29 27.10 -3.38
N GLY A 510 11.14 28.19 -2.62
CA GLY A 510 10.20 28.31 -1.51
C GLY A 510 8.77 28.53 -1.98
N SER A 511 7.82 28.02 -1.20
CA SER A 511 6.37 28.18 -1.38
C SER A 511 5.77 28.96 -0.21
N ASP A 512 6.44 30.01 0.25
CA ASP A 512 6.03 30.82 1.42
C ASP A 512 5.80 32.30 1.10
N GLY A 513 5.82 32.66 -0.19
CA GLY A 513 5.37 33.96 -0.67
C GLY A 513 3.89 34.18 -0.36
N SER A 514 3.50 35.44 -0.24
CA SER A 514 2.11 35.81 0.02
C SER A 514 1.77 37.21 -0.49
N ILE A 515 0.48 37.48 -0.64
CA ILE A 515 -0.03 38.82 -0.91
C ILE A 515 -1.21 39.13 0.02
N ASN A 516 -1.15 40.29 0.66
CA ASN A 516 -2.28 40.91 1.34
C ASN A 516 -2.99 41.83 0.35
N ILE A 517 -4.30 41.70 0.18
CA ILE A 517 -5.11 42.54 -0.71
C ILE A 517 -6.28 43.11 0.08
N THR A 518 -6.55 44.41 -0.04
CA THR A 518 -7.68 45.09 0.60
C THR A 518 -8.46 45.87 -0.46
N LEU A 519 -9.77 45.62 -0.57
CA LEU A 519 -10.66 46.31 -1.52
C LEU A 519 -11.53 47.35 -0.82
N ASN A 520 -11.73 48.50 -1.46
CA ASN A 520 -12.62 49.60 -1.05
C ASN A 520 -13.39 50.11 -2.29
N GLY A 521 -14.51 50.83 -2.10
CA GLY A 521 -15.37 51.27 -3.22
C GLY A 521 -16.23 50.14 -3.80
N GLY A 522 -17.08 50.41 -4.79
CA GLY A 522 -18.09 49.47 -5.29
C GLY A 522 -19.07 48.95 -4.23
N THR A 523 -19.76 47.84 -4.53
CA THR A 523 -20.82 47.26 -3.72
C THR A 523 -20.37 45.98 -2.99
N SER A 524 -19.97 46.13 -1.73
CA SER A 524 -19.64 45.01 -0.83
C SER A 524 -20.84 44.06 -0.62
N PRO A 525 -20.65 42.72 -0.58
CA PRO A 525 -19.37 42.03 -0.46
C PRO A 525 -18.72 41.64 -1.79
N TYR A 526 -17.39 41.58 -1.79
CA TYR A 526 -16.59 41.18 -2.95
C TYR A 526 -16.30 39.68 -2.98
N THR A 527 -16.00 39.19 -4.18
CA THR A 527 -15.28 37.97 -4.45
C THR A 527 -13.94 38.30 -5.11
N LEU A 528 -12.84 37.86 -4.49
CA LEU A 528 -11.47 38.08 -4.92
C LEU A 528 -10.91 36.75 -5.47
N PHE A 529 -10.39 36.79 -6.68
CA PHE A 529 -9.73 35.66 -7.34
C PHE A 529 -8.24 35.95 -7.49
N ILE A 530 -7.39 34.95 -7.26
CA ILE A 530 -5.96 34.99 -7.55
C ILE A 530 -5.61 33.89 -8.56
N GLY A 531 -4.77 34.19 -9.54
CA GLY A 531 -4.36 33.23 -10.57
C GLY A 531 -2.88 33.34 -10.95
N ASP A 532 -2.38 32.25 -11.52
CA ASP A 532 -1.03 32.14 -12.05
C ASP A 532 -1.01 32.63 -13.51
N LEU A 533 -0.11 33.56 -13.84
CA LEU A 533 -0.04 34.19 -15.16
C LEU A 533 0.54 33.25 -16.23
N SER A 534 1.42 32.33 -15.83
CA SER A 534 2.11 31.40 -16.75
C SER A 534 1.19 30.29 -17.29
N THR A 535 0.20 29.89 -16.48
CA THR A 535 -0.77 28.85 -16.76
C THR A 535 -2.16 29.39 -17.13
N GLY A 536 -2.48 30.62 -16.71
CA GLY A 536 -3.81 31.22 -16.86
C GLY A 536 -4.87 30.55 -15.98
N ILE A 537 -4.46 29.92 -14.87
CA ILE A 537 -5.34 29.17 -13.96
C ILE A 537 -5.55 29.96 -12.67
N THR A 538 -6.82 30.14 -12.30
CA THR A 538 -7.22 30.61 -10.96
C THR A 538 -6.81 29.60 -9.90
N LEU A 539 -6.03 30.05 -8.92
CA LEU A 539 -5.48 29.23 -7.84
C LEU A 539 -6.43 29.16 -6.63
N GLU A 540 -6.93 30.32 -6.21
CA GLU A 540 -7.83 30.46 -5.06
C GLU A 540 -8.90 31.52 -5.34
N THR A 541 -10.03 31.41 -4.63
CA THR A 541 -11.14 32.36 -4.67
C THR A 541 -11.69 32.51 -3.26
N GLN A 542 -11.85 33.76 -2.80
CA GLN A 542 -12.52 34.07 -1.55
C GLN A 542 -13.70 35.01 -1.81
N SER A 543 -14.86 34.66 -1.27
CA SER A 543 -16.12 35.41 -1.39
C SER A 543 -16.56 35.97 -0.03
N GLU A 544 -17.62 36.79 -0.03
CA GLU A 544 -18.21 37.40 1.18
C GLU A 544 -17.25 38.40 1.89
N ILE A 545 -16.31 38.98 1.15
CA ILE A 545 -15.32 39.94 1.67
C ILE A 545 -15.99 41.29 1.92
N ASN A 546 -15.86 41.85 3.12
CA ASN A 546 -16.43 43.17 3.45
C ASN A 546 -15.46 44.30 3.08
N SER A 547 -15.98 45.47 2.70
CA SER A 547 -15.17 46.66 2.36
C SER A 547 -14.16 47.03 3.45
N GLY A 548 -12.92 47.32 3.04
CA GLY A 548 -11.80 47.59 3.94
C GLY A 548 -11.23 46.37 4.68
N SER A 549 -11.70 45.14 4.37
CA SER A 549 -11.12 43.91 4.93
C SER A 549 -9.92 43.44 4.11
N THR A 550 -8.82 43.10 4.78
CA THR A 550 -7.64 42.52 4.15
C THR A 550 -7.80 40.99 4.02
N VAL A 551 -7.61 40.47 2.81
CA VAL A 551 -7.51 39.04 2.49
C VAL A 551 -6.05 38.71 2.24
N THR A 552 -5.58 37.58 2.76
CA THR A 552 -4.21 37.09 2.54
C THR A 552 -4.23 35.79 1.76
N PHE A 553 -3.64 35.78 0.57
CA PHE A 553 -3.30 34.56 -0.14
C PHE A 553 -1.88 34.13 0.29
N ASN A 554 -1.76 32.90 0.78
CA ASN A 554 -0.54 32.36 1.37
C ASN A 554 -0.05 31.14 0.58
N ASN A 555 1.23 30.83 0.72
CA ASN A 555 1.91 29.69 0.10
C ASN A 555 2.03 29.81 -1.43
N LEU A 556 2.36 31.00 -1.90
CA LEU A 556 2.69 31.24 -3.31
C LEU A 556 4.17 30.89 -3.55
N ASP A 557 4.43 30.24 -4.69
CA ASP A 557 5.78 30.03 -5.21
C ASP A 557 6.31 31.35 -5.81
N ALA A 558 7.58 31.39 -6.21
CA ALA A 558 8.11 32.50 -7.01
C ALA A 558 7.57 32.44 -8.45
N GLY A 559 7.07 33.56 -8.95
CA GLY A 559 6.38 33.61 -10.25
C GLY A 559 5.63 34.91 -10.53
N GLU A 560 5.02 34.97 -11.71
CA GLU A 560 4.12 36.05 -12.11
C GLU A 560 2.66 35.62 -11.87
N TYR A 561 1.91 36.48 -11.20
CA TYR A 561 0.54 36.25 -10.75
C TYR A 561 -0.37 37.41 -11.14
N TRP A 562 -1.67 37.17 -11.08
CA TRP A 562 -2.70 38.19 -11.22
C TRP A 562 -3.78 38.01 -10.15
N TYR A 563 -4.51 39.08 -9.86
CA TYR A 563 -5.78 38.99 -9.14
C TYR A 563 -6.85 39.87 -9.77
N THR A 564 -8.11 39.56 -9.51
CA THR A 564 -9.26 40.42 -9.82
C THR A 564 -10.22 40.44 -8.64
N GLY A 565 -10.69 41.64 -8.28
CA GLY A 565 -11.74 41.84 -7.29
C GLY A 565 -13.06 42.12 -7.99
N ILE A 566 -14.07 41.29 -7.75
CA ILE A 566 -15.43 41.46 -8.28
C ILE A 566 -16.37 41.80 -7.13
N ASP A 567 -17.14 42.87 -7.22
CA ASP A 567 -18.13 43.25 -6.20
C ASP A 567 -19.44 42.44 -6.31
N GLN A 568 -20.43 42.73 -5.44
CA GLN A 568 -21.71 42.01 -5.43
C GLN A 568 -22.51 42.19 -6.73
N ASN A 569 -22.31 43.31 -7.44
CA ASN A 569 -23.02 43.64 -8.67
C ASN A 569 -22.32 43.09 -9.92
N GLY A 570 -21.13 42.50 -9.78
CA GLY A 570 -20.32 42.01 -10.90
C GLY A 570 -19.32 43.03 -11.44
N CYS A 571 -19.12 44.16 -10.75
CA CYS A 571 -18.16 45.18 -11.13
C CYS A 571 -16.74 44.75 -10.76
N ILE A 572 -15.78 44.97 -11.66
CA ILE A 572 -14.39 44.50 -11.53
C ILE A 572 -13.44 45.63 -11.12
N THR A 573 -12.32 45.28 -10.49
CA THR A 573 -11.19 46.18 -10.21
C THR A 573 -10.65 46.85 -11.49
N GLU A 574 -10.12 48.07 -11.36
CA GLU A 574 -9.59 48.82 -12.52
C GLU A 574 -8.49 48.01 -13.25
N GLY A 575 -8.73 47.72 -14.53
CA GLY A 575 -7.81 46.95 -15.36
C GLY A 575 -8.16 45.47 -15.57
N ASP A 576 -9.28 44.98 -14.99
CA ASP A 576 -9.73 43.57 -15.01
C ASP A 576 -8.79 42.65 -14.20
N GLU A 577 -7.53 42.52 -14.61
CA GLU A 577 -6.49 41.75 -13.92
C GLU A 577 -5.36 42.67 -13.43
N VAL A 578 -5.07 42.63 -12.12
CA VAL A 578 -3.92 43.33 -11.52
C VAL A 578 -2.73 42.38 -11.43
N PHE A 579 -1.68 42.64 -12.21
CA PHE A 579 -0.49 41.78 -12.30
C PHE A 579 0.57 42.11 -11.24
N PHE A 580 1.15 41.08 -10.64
CA PHE A 580 2.26 41.20 -9.70
C PHE A 580 3.25 40.02 -9.82
N SER A 581 4.38 40.12 -9.13
CA SER A 581 5.41 39.07 -9.10
C SER A 581 5.82 38.76 -7.67
N ILE A 582 5.88 37.48 -7.32
CA ILE A 582 6.59 36.98 -6.12
C ILE A 582 8.02 36.66 -6.57
N ASN A 583 9.01 37.30 -5.96
CA ASN A 583 10.42 37.02 -6.23
C ASN A 583 10.96 35.95 -5.25
N GLU A 584 12.13 35.40 -5.58
CA GLU A 584 12.93 34.54 -4.70
C GLU A 584 14.40 35.02 -4.69
N PRO A 585 15.16 34.74 -3.62
CA PRO A 585 16.61 34.92 -3.63
C PRO A 585 17.31 33.93 -4.59
N GLU A 586 18.55 34.22 -5.00
CA GLU A 586 19.36 33.28 -5.80
C GLU A 586 19.62 31.96 -5.04
N GLU A 587 19.75 30.84 -5.76
CA GLU A 587 20.02 29.51 -5.17
C GLU A 587 21.29 29.51 -4.29
N LEU A 588 21.18 28.97 -3.06
CA LEU A 588 22.30 28.86 -2.12
C LEU A 588 23.28 27.75 -2.54
N ILE A 589 24.29 28.12 -3.32
CA ILE A 589 25.27 27.23 -3.94
C ILE A 589 26.57 27.19 -3.12
N ILE A 590 27.02 25.99 -2.77
CA ILE A 590 28.27 25.73 -2.07
C ILE A 590 29.31 25.20 -3.08
N GLU A 591 30.32 25.99 -3.39
CA GLU A 591 31.50 25.56 -4.13
C GLU A 591 32.60 25.16 -3.14
N SER A 592 33.24 24.00 -3.34
CA SER A 592 34.29 23.52 -2.44
C SER A 592 35.59 23.15 -3.15
N SER A 593 36.69 23.34 -2.43
CA SER A 593 38.03 22.91 -2.81
C SER A 593 38.72 22.29 -1.60
N THR A 594 39.50 21.24 -1.81
CA THR A 594 40.12 20.46 -0.73
C THR A 594 41.63 20.38 -0.88
N ASN A 595 42.33 20.44 0.25
CA ASN A 595 43.68 19.91 0.36
C ASN A 595 43.58 18.58 1.11
N ASN A 596 43.93 17.50 0.43
CA ASN A 596 43.91 16.14 0.99
C ASN A 596 45.02 15.94 2.03
N VAL A 597 44.86 14.91 2.87
CA VAL A 597 45.84 14.54 3.90
C VAL A 597 47.10 13.96 3.24
N THR A 598 48.29 14.41 3.66
CA THR A 598 49.54 14.03 2.99
C THR A 598 50.07 12.65 3.39
N CYS A 599 49.79 12.18 4.60
CA CYS A 599 50.23 10.89 5.14
C CYS A 599 49.08 10.12 5.77
N ALA A 600 49.15 8.79 5.77
CA ALA A 600 48.17 7.95 6.44
C ALA A 600 47.98 8.36 7.91
N GLN A 601 46.73 8.49 8.36
CA GLN A 601 46.36 8.94 9.72
C GLN A 601 46.77 10.38 10.10
N ALA A 602 47.37 11.18 9.19
CA ALA A 602 47.65 12.58 9.50
C ALA A 602 46.36 13.43 9.52
N THR A 603 46.45 14.59 10.16
CA THR A 603 45.32 15.53 10.32
C THR A 603 45.67 16.90 9.74
N ASN A 604 46.21 16.94 8.53
CA ASN A 604 46.63 18.17 7.86
C ASN A 604 45.78 18.54 6.62
N GLY A 605 44.67 17.83 6.41
CA GLY A 605 43.70 18.20 5.39
C GLY A 605 43.00 19.53 5.69
N SER A 606 42.40 20.13 4.67
CA SER A 606 41.56 21.33 4.82
C SER A 606 40.51 21.41 3.72
N ILE A 607 39.39 22.03 4.04
CA ILE A 607 38.34 22.37 3.08
C ILE A 607 38.22 23.89 3.04
N ASN A 608 38.13 24.44 1.83
CA ASN A 608 37.88 25.84 1.56
C ASN A 608 36.61 25.94 0.72
N ILE A 609 35.56 26.58 1.25
CA ILE A 609 34.27 26.76 0.59
C ILE A 609 34.01 28.22 0.22
N ASN A 610 33.43 28.41 -0.95
CA ASN A 610 32.83 29.65 -1.40
C ASN A 610 31.31 29.43 -1.47
N VAL A 611 30.54 30.35 -0.89
CA VAL A 611 29.07 30.31 -0.89
C VAL A 611 28.57 31.48 -1.72
N ASN A 612 27.66 31.20 -2.65
CA ASN A 612 26.96 32.21 -3.45
C ASN A 612 25.44 32.00 -3.32
N GLY A 613 24.66 33.05 -3.55
CA GLY A 613 23.19 33.03 -3.39
C GLY A 613 22.70 32.99 -1.94
N GLY A 614 21.41 32.79 -1.74
CA GLY A 614 20.72 32.99 -0.46
C GLY A 614 20.71 34.45 0.03
N SER A 615 20.28 34.64 1.27
CA SER A 615 20.01 35.94 1.88
C SER A 615 20.91 36.25 3.08
N GLY A 616 21.52 37.43 3.10
CA GLY A 616 22.17 37.99 4.29
C GLY A 616 23.49 37.29 4.69
N ASN A 617 23.63 36.98 5.97
CA ASN A 617 24.83 36.35 6.54
C ASN A 617 24.66 34.82 6.67
N TYR A 618 25.74 34.07 6.40
CA TYR A 618 25.73 32.60 6.50
C TYR A 618 26.22 32.07 7.86
N ILE A 619 25.53 31.04 8.34
CA ILE A 619 25.90 30.17 9.46
C ILE A 619 26.40 28.84 8.90
N TYR A 620 27.55 28.37 9.37
CA TYR A 620 28.16 27.10 8.97
C TYR A 620 27.96 26.04 10.05
N SER A 621 27.58 24.83 9.65
CA SER A 621 27.51 23.66 10.52
C SER A 621 28.19 22.48 9.83
N TRP A 622 29.34 22.06 10.35
CA TRP A 622 30.09 20.92 9.84
C TRP A 622 29.84 19.68 10.69
N PHE A 623 29.62 18.55 10.02
CA PHE A 623 29.61 17.21 10.62
C PHE A 623 30.54 16.29 9.81
N GLY A 624 31.52 15.69 10.47
CA GLY A 624 32.37 14.64 9.87
C GLY A 624 32.04 13.25 10.41
N ASP A 625 32.17 12.22 9.57
CA ASP A 625 31.94 10.80 9.96
C ASP A 625 32.79 10.34 11.17
N ASN A 626 33.92 11.01 11.40
CA ASN A 626 34.82 10.84 12.53
C ASN A 626 34.38 11.59 13.81
N GLY A 627 33.17 12.16 13.84
CA GLY A 627 32.66 12.96 14.94
C GLY A 627 33.17 14.40 14.98
N TYR A 628 33.78 14.89 13.89
CA TYR A 628 34.19 16.28 13.77
C TYR A 628 32.98 17.22 13.75
N LEU A 629 33.08 18.32 14.50
CA LEU A 629 32.10 19.41 14.52
C LEU A 629 32.82 20.74 14.40
N SER A 630 32.30 21.64 13.58
CA SER A 630 32.82 23.01 13.41
C SER A 630 31.75 23.96 12.89
N ASN A 631 31.97 25.24 13.10
CA ASN A 631 31.14 26.35 12.62
C ASN A 631 31.99 27.47 11.98
N GLU A 632 33.24 27.15 11.64
CA GLU A 632 34.12 27.97 10.79
C GLU A 632 33.78 27.73 9.31
N GLN A 633 33.88 28.76 8.46
CA GLN A 633 33.68 28.61 7.01
C GLN A 633 34.68 27.60 6.41
N ASN A 634 35.98 27.77 6.72
CA ASN A 634 37.07 27.04 6.08
C ASN A 634 37.82 26.15 7.09
N PRO A 635 37.33 24.93 7.39
CA PRO A 635 37.93 24.06 8.38
C PRO A 635 39.30 23.53 7.94
N THR A 636 40.23 23.50 8.91
CA THR A 636 41.61 23.03 8.72
C THR A 636 41.98 22.00 9.79
N ASN A 637 43.11 21.31 9.58
CA ASN A 637 43.60 20.21 10.41
C ASN A 637 42.66 18.97 10.41
N LEU A 638 42.14 18.64 9.22
CA LEU A 638 41.21 17.54 9.01
C LEU A 638 41.95 16.22 8.78
N ALA A 639 41.37 15.14 9.28
CA ALA A 639 41.76 13.76 8.94
C ALA A 639 41.12 13.34 7.61
N ALA A 640 41.50 12.19 7.08
CA ALA A 640 40.73 11.56 6.01
C ALA A 640 39.33 11.15 6.49
N GLY A 641 38.33 11.34 5.63
CA GLY A 641 36.93 11.08 5.94
C GLY A 641 35.97 11.97 5.14
N THR A 642 34.68 11.71 5.31
CA THR A 642 33.62 12.54 4.72
C THR A 642 33.24 13.66 5.67
N TYR A 643 33.09 14.86 5.12
CA TYR A 643 32.68 16.07 5.84
C TYR A 643 31.45 16.65 5.15
N THR A 644 30.32 16.66 5.86
CA THR A 644 29.10 17.35 5.44
C THR A 644 29.13 18.75 6.00
N VAL A 645 29.04 19.77 5.15
CA VAL A 645 28.67 21.12 5.57
C VAL A 645 27.20 21.33 5.30
N THR A 646 26.48 21.87 6.27
CA THR A 646 25.23 22.58 6.07
C THR A 646 25.52 24.06 6.22
N VAL A 647 25.21 24.83 5.18
CA VAL A 647 25.20 26.29 5.23
C VAL A 647 23.75 26.72 5.36
N THR A 648 23.46 27.56 6.35
CA THR A 648 22.16 28.18 6.56
C THR A 648 22.33 29.69 6.41
N ASP A 649 21.43 30.36 5.70
CA ASP A 649 21.47 31.81 5.52
C ASP A 649 20.66 32.56 6.61
N GLU A 650 20.45 33.87 6.44
CA GLU A 650 19.76 34.70 7.45
C GLU A 650 18.23 34.48 7.48
N ASN A 651 17.68 33.78 6.49
CA ASN A 651 16.26 33.44 6.34
C ASN A 651 15.97 31.97 6.75
N ASP A 652 16.90 31.30 7.44
CA ASP A 652 16.88 29.87 7.76
C ASP A 652 16.91 28.93 6.54
N CYS A 653 17.15 29.44 5.32
CA CYS A 653 17.30 28.63 4.11
C CYS A 653 18.61 27.85 4.18
N SER A 654 18.57 26.54 3.90
CA SER A 654 19.76 25.69 4.07
C SER A 654 20.11 24.84 2.86
N SER A 655 21.40 24.76 2.58
CA SER A 655 22.02 23.95 1.54
C SER A 655 23.08 23.06 2.17
N SER A 656 23.23 21.83 1.70
CA SER A 656 24.20 20.87 2.28
C SER A 656 25.06 20.22 1.21
N GLN A 657 26.37 20.18 1.45
CA GLN A 657 27.34 19.53 0.57
C GLN A 657 28.17 18.50 1.32
N ILE A 658 28.29 17.31 0.73
CA ILE A 658 29.12 16.21 1.21
C ILE A 658 30.48 16.30 0.51
N ILE A 659 31.54 16.52 1.27
CA ILE A 659 32.89 16.83 0.78
C ILE A 659 33.87 15.77 1.32
N PRO A 660 34.49 14.94 0.46
CA PRO A 660 35.49 13.97 0.90
C PRO A 660 36.88 14.62 1.06
N ILE A 661 37.52 14.38 2.20
CA ILE A 661 38.97 14.51 2.36
C ILE A 661 39.58 13.11 2.21
N THR A 662 40.45 12.92 1.24
CA THR A 662 41.19 11.67 1.07
C THR A 662 42.57 11.75 1.74
N GLU A 663 43.17 10.60 2.02
CA GLU A 663 44.60 10.47 2.34
C GLU A 663 45.35 9.85 1.15
N ALA A 664 46.64 10.19 1.02
CA ALA A 664 47.53 9.49 0.10
C ALA A 664 47.65 8.00 0.51
N THR A 665 47.81 7.12 -0.49
CA THR A 665 48.03 5.68 -0.24
C THR A 665 49.29 5.51 0.62
N GLY A 666 49.15 4.91 1.80
CA GLY A 666 50.27 4.65 2.71
C GLY A 666 51.35 3.79 2.07
N ILE A 667 52.58 3.91 2.58
CA ILE A 667 53.73 3.11 2.13
C ILE A 667 53.48 1.63 2.48
N SER A 668 53.50 0.78 1.46
CA SER A 668 53.39 -0.67 1.55
C SER A 668 54.64 -1.30 0.93
N LEU A 669 55.30 -2.17 1.69
CA LEU A 669 56.59 -2.75 1.34
C LEU A 669 56.41 -4.22 0.99
N ASP A 670 56.46 -4.54 -0.30
CA ASP A 670 56.70 -5.91 -0.73
C ASP A 670 58.21 -6.18 -0.69
N PHE A 671 58.61 -7.43 -0.52
CA PHE A 671 60.02 -7.80 -0.45
C PHE A 671 60.27 -9.22 -0.94
N VAL A 672 61.50 -9.48 -1.37
CA VAL A 672 62.02 -10.81 -1.68
C VAL A 672 63.31 -11.01 -0.89
N LEU A 673 63.32 -12.02 -0.03
CA LEU A 673 64.53 -12.51 0.62
C LEU A 673 65.19 -13.57 -0.28
N SER A 674 66.48 -13.79 -0.09
CA SER A 674 67.15 -15.02 -0.51
C SER A 674 66.48 -16.27 0.08
N ASP A 675 66.49 -17.38 -0.65
CA ASP A 675 66.02 -18.68 -0.18
C ASP A 675 67.00 -19.77 -0.62
N TYR A 676 67.64 -20.38 0.37
CA TYR A 676 68.57 -21.50 0.27
C TYR A 676 68.00 -22.67 1.07
N ASN A 677 66.97 -23.33 0.50
CA ASN A 677 66.26 -24.45 1.09
C ASN A 677 65.63 -24.14 2.46
N GLY A 678 64.99 -22.97 2.59
CA GLY A 678 64.31 -22.54 3.81
C GLY A 678 65.15 -21.69 4.77
N TYR A 679 66.31 -21.20 4.32
CA TYR A 679 67.18 -20.26 5.03
C TYR A 679 67.57 -19.10 4.11
N GLU A 680 67.69 -17.90 4.66
CA GLU A 680 68.05 -16.72 3.86
C GLU A 680 69.56 -16.59 3.58
N VAL A 681 70.40 -17.39 4.23
CA VAL A 681 71.86 -17.46 3.99
C VAL A 681 72.23 -18.94 3.80
N SER A 682 73.02 -19.25 2.77
CA SER A 682 73.20 -20.65 2.33
C SER A 682 73.89 -21.53 3.37
N CYS A 683 74.95 -21.02 3.99
CA CYS A 683 75.73 -21.70 5.02
C CYS A 683 75.92 -20.81 6.24
N ARG A 684 76.20 -21.42 7.39
CA ARG A 684 76.59 -20.69 8.60
C ARG A 684 77.82 -19.80 8.32
N GLU A 685 77.76 -18.54 8.75
CA GLU A 685 78.75 -17.48 8.45
C GLU A 685 78.85 -17.08 6.95
N GLY A 686 77.86 -17.49 6.15
CA GLY A 686 77.71 -17.07 4.74
C GLY A 686 77.44 -15.58 4.57
N GLN A 687 77.74 -15.06 3.38
CA GLN A 687 77.62 -13.65 2.98
C GLN A 687 76.94 -13.53 1.61
N ASP A 688 75.88 -14.32 1.39
CA ASP A 688 75.14 -14.39 0.13
C ASP A 688 73.65 -14.07 0.28
N GLY A 689 73.21 -13.69 1.48
CA GLY A 689 71.86 -13.21 1.70
C GLY A 689 71.56 -11.90 0.96
N PHE A 690 70.30 -11.67 0.61
CA PHE A 690 69.82 -10.40 0.08
C PHE A 690 68.41 -10.06 0.57
N ILE A 691 68.08 -8.77 0.54
CA ILE A 691 66.74 -8.24 0.70
C ILE A 691 66.51 -7.29 -0.46
N ASN A 692 65.62 -7.67 -1.38
CA ASN A 692 65.14 -6.78 -2.43
C ASN A 692 63.79 -6.21 -2.03
N LEU A 693 63.58 -4.93 -2.25
CA LEU A 693 62.33 -4.25 -1.91
C LEU A 693 61.52 -3.92 -3.16
N ASN A 694 60.21 -3.78 -2.98
CA ASN A 694 59.33 -3.10 -3.91
C ASN A 694 58.43 -2.16 -3.11
N VAL A 695 58.70 -0.86 -3.22
CA VAL A 695 57.98 0.19 -2.49
C VAL A 695 56.73 0.60 -3.27
N ASN A 696 55.56 0.29 -2.71
CA ASN A 696 54.27 0.73 -3.23
C ASN A 696 53.69 1.84 -2.34
N GLY A 697 52.97 2.81 -2.91
CA GLY A 697 52.39 3.92 -2.14
C GLY A 697 53.45 4.89 -1.60
N GLY A 698 53.02 5.88 -0.83
CA GLY A 698 53.80 7.08 -0.53
C GLY A 698 54.03 7.97 -1.77
N THR A 699 54.72 9.08 -1.58
CA THR A 699 55.07 10.03 -2.65
C THR A 699 56.58 10.05 -2.89
N PRO A 700 57.09 9.61 -4.06
CA PRO A 700 58.51 9.68 -4.37
C PRO A 700 58.98 11.14 -4.57
N PRO A 701 60.27 11.46 -4.34
CA PRO A 701 61.37 10.55 -4.01
C PRO A 701 61.34 10.02 -2.57
N TYR A 702 61.79 8.77 -2.40
CA TYR A 702 61.98 8.15 -1.08
C TYR A 702 63.41 8.34 -0.58
N ILE A 703 63.56 8.47 0.74
CA ILE A 703 64.83 8.41 1.47
C ILE A 703 64.84 7.08 2.23
N ILE A 704 65.75 6.18 1.87
CA ILE A 704 65.91 4.86 2.49
C ILE A 704 67.17 4.85 3.34
N ASN A 705 67.07 4.29 4.54
CA ASN A 705 68.19 4.00 5.43
C ASN A 705 68.03 2.61 6.06
N TRP A 706 69.06 1.78 5.95
CA TRP A 706 69.15 0.47 6.56
C TRP A 706 70.07 0.49 7.77
N GLU A 707 69.72 -0.30 8.78
CA GLU A 707 70.59 -0.65 9.92
C GLU A 707 70.58 -2.17 10.08
N GLY A 708 71.74 -2.77 10.41
CA GLY A 708 71.85 -4.23 10.54
C GLY A 708 72.97 -4.70 11.47
N PRO A 709 73.22 -6.01 11.57
CA PRO A 709 74.30 -6.58 12.38
C PRO A 709 75.66 -6.00 12.01
N ASN A 710 76.61 -6.05 12.95
CA ASN A 710 77.99 -5.56 12.78
C ASN A 710 78.14 -4.08 12.34
N ASN A 711 77.14 -3.24 12.66
CA ASN A 711 77.03 -1.84 12.22
C ASN A 711 76.86 -1.68 10.69
N PHE A 712 76.23 -2.66 10.04
CA PHE A 712 75.80 -2.52 8.65
C PHE A 712 74.88 -1.30 8.51
N SER A 713 75.12 -0.49 7.48
CA SER A 713 74.19 0.55 7.04
C SER A 713 74.25 0.74 5.53
N SER A 714 73.14 1.13 4.94
CA SER A 714 72.97 1.31 3.48
C SER A 714 71.85 2.31 3.21
N SER A 715 71.89 2.97 2.05
CA SER A 715 70.79 3.79 1.52
C SER A 715 70.31 3.32 0.13
N SER A 716 70.72 2.11 -0.27
CA SER A 716 70.19 1.41 -1.45
C SER A 716 68.82 0.82 -1.14
N GLU A 717 67.94 0.78 -2.14
CA GLU A 717 66.62 0.14 -2.04
C GLU A 717 66.77 -1.37 -1.82
N ASP A 718 67.52 -2.02 -2.71
CA ASP A 718 67.96 -3.42 -2.57
C ASP A 718 69.31 -3.52 -1.86
N ILE A 719 69.49 -4.53 -1.00
CA ILE A 719 70.76 -4.82 -0.31
C ILE A 719 71.12 -6.31 -0.41
N ALA A 720 72.41 -6.61 -0.62
CA ALA A 720 72.89 -7.97 -0.89
C ALA A 720 74.30 -8.20 -0.31
N ASN A 721 74.74 -9.46 -0.30
CA ASN A 721 75.94 -9.97 0.39
C ASN A 721 75.80 -9.89 1.92
N LEU A 722 74.60 -10.22 2.41
CA LEU A 722 74.22 -10.09 3.80
C LEU A 722 74.56 -11.37 4.59
N ILE A 723 74.97 -11.18 5.84
CA ILE A 723 75.07 -12.24 6.86
C ILE A 723 73.72 -12.45 7.55
N ALA A 724 73.55 -13.57 8.23
CA ALA A 724 72.40 -13.81 9.10
C ALA A 724 72.29 -12.76 10.23
N GLY A 725 71.06 -12.41 10.61
CA GLY A 725 70.75 -11.38 11.60
C GLY A 725 69.59 -10.48 11.18
N ASN A 726 69.33 -9.45 11.99
CA ASN A 726 68.18 -8.58 11.83
C ASN A 726 68.57 -7.28 11.10
N TYR A 727 67.91 -6.99 9.99
CA TYR A 727 68.06 -5.76 9.22
C TYR A 727 66.78 -4.92 9.35
N THR A 728 66.90 -3.70 9.86
CA THR A 728 65.79 -2.76 9.95
C THR A 728 65.93 -1.73 8.83
N MET A 729 64.88 -1.57 8.04
CA MET A 729 64.77 -0.53 7.02
C MET A 729 63.90 0.60 7.55
N PHE A 730 64.33 1.83 7.29
CA PHE A 730 63.59 3.07 7.51
C PHE A 730 63.43 3.79 6.18
N LEU A 731 62.18 4.03 5.76
CA LEU A 731 61.83 4.79 4.57
C LEU A 731 61.10 6.06 4.99
N ILE A 732 61.42 7.19 4.36
CA ILE A 732 60.66 8.43 4.46
C ILE A 732 60.36 8.93 3.06
N ASP A 733 59.11 9.29 2.77
CA ASP A 733 58.69 9.82 1.48
C ASP A 733 58.88 11.36 1.35
N PHE A 734 58.51 11.93 0.20
CA PHE A 734 58.66 13.36 -0.07
C PHE A 734 57.88 14.27 0.89
N TYR A 735 56.73 13.82 1.41
CA TYR A 735 55.91 14.57 2.37
C TYR A 735 56.25 14.29 3.83
N GLY A 736 57.26 13.44 4.08
CA GLY A 736 57.73 13.10 5.41
C GLY A 736 56.98 11.92 6.05
N CYS A 737 56.22 11.14 5.28
CA CYS A 737 55.56 9.95 5.77
C CYS A 737 56.60 8.83 5.95
N ASP A 738 56.69 8.26 7.14
CA ASP A 738 57.68 7.23 7.47
C ASP A 738 57.11 5.81 7.47
N ALA A 739 57.96 4.85 7.13
CA ALA A 739 57.70 3.42 7.28
C ALA A 739 58.95 2.72 7.81
N SER A 740 58.77 1.74 8.69
CA SER A 740 59.87 0.88 9.14
C SER A 740 59.46 -0.58 9.20
N ILE A 741 60.39 -1.46 8.81
CA ILE A 741 60.21 -2.91 8.81
C ILE A 741 61.52 -3.58 9.22
N GLN A 742 61.43 -4.69 9.94
CA GLN A 742 62.58 -5.52 10.30
C GLN A 742 62.48 -6.87 9.59
N PHE A 743 63.56 -7.24 8.91
CA PHE A 743 63.76 -8.55 8.32
C PHE A 743 64.74 -9.34 9.17
N THR A 744 64.51 -10.64 9.32
CA THR A 744 65.41 -11.56 10.01
C THR A 744 65.92 -12.55 8.98
N LEU A 745 67.22 -12.55 8.74
CA LEU A 745 67.89 -13.51 7.87
C LEU A 745 68.44 -14.65 8.74
N SER A 746 68.06 -15.88 8.44
CA SER A 746 68.48 -17.08 9.15
C SER A 746 69.55 -17.86 8.38
N GLU A 747 70.38 -18.61 9.11
CA GLU A 747 71.41 -19.52 8.59
C GLU A 747 71.19 -20.94 9.15
N PRO A 748 71.56 -22.00 8.41
CA PRO A 748 71.42 -23.38 8.89
C PRO A 748 72.39 -23.71 10.03
N GLN A 749 72.06 -24.76 10.79
CA GLN A 749 72.97 -25.32 11.79
C GLN A 749 74.18 -25.96 11.12
N ILE A 750 75.36 -25.86 11.77
CA ILE A 750 76.57 -26.56 11.30
C ILE A 750 76.38 -28.08 11.27
N ILE A 751 76.94 -28.70 10.24
CA ILE A 751 77.13 -30.15 10.15
C ILE A 751 78.15 -30.57 11.22
N GLN A 752 77.67 -31.15 12.31
CA GLN A 752 78.49 -31.82 13.31
C GLN A 752 78.54 -33.31 12.97
N ILE A 753 79.75 -33.81 12.76
CA ILE A 753 80.03 -35.23 12.54
C ILE A 753 80.38 -35.85 13.90
N SER A 754 79.77 -36.99 14.21
CA SER A 754 80.18 -37.89 15.29
C SER A 754 80.37 -39.27 14.68
N THR A 755 81.42 -39.98 15.10
CA THR A 755 81.74 -41.33 14.65
C THR A 755 81.83 -42.27 15.84
N ASP A 756 81.40 -43.51 15.61
CA ASP A 756 81.75 -44.64 16.47
C ASP A 756 82.63 -45.57 15.60
N GLU A 757 83.91 -45.67 15.96
CA GLU A 757 84.92 -46.46 15.25
C GLU A 757 85.27 -47.77 15.98
N TYR A 758 85.40 -48.85 15.22
CA TYR A 758 85.80 -50.18 15.70
C TYR A 758 87.09 -50.63 14.99
N PRO A 759 88.11 -51.09 15.74
CA PRO A 759 89.42 -51.43 15.17
C PRO A 759 89.38 -52.68 14.28
N GLU A 760 90.38 -52.81 13.42
CA GLU A 760 90.69 -54.06 12.72
C GLU A 760 91.25 -55.07 13.73
N ILE A 761 90.58 -56.20 13.94
CA ILE A 761 90.99 -57.22 14.91
C ILE A 761 91.55 -58.42 14.15
N CYS A 762 92.84 -58.70 14.34
CA CYS A 762 93.49 -59.93 13.86
C CYS A 762 93.38 -60.16 12.34
N GLY A 763 93.33 -59.08 11.55
CA GLY A 763 93.16 -59.13 10.08
C GLY A 763 91.72 -59.29 9.61
N ILE A 764 90.73 -59.13 10.50
CA ILE A 764 89.31 -59.00 10.18
C ILE A 764 88.97 -57.52 10.28
N GLY A 765 88.41 -56.96 9.21
CA GLY A 765 88.31 -55.52 9.00
C GLY A 765 87.46 -54.78 10.04
N GLY A 766 87.85 -53.54 10.32
CA GLY A 766 87.15 -52.62 11.21
C GLY A 766 85.87 -52.01 10.61
N GLU A 767 85.24 -51.11 11.36
CA GLU A 767 83.96 -50.48 11.03
C GLU A 767 83.95 -49.01 11.48
N ILE A 768 83.33 -48.13 10.70
CA ILE A 768 82.97 -46.78 11.14
C ILE A 768 81.47 -46.57 10.87
N THR A 769 80.74 -46.25 11.93
CA THR A 769 79.36 -45.74 11.83
C THR A 769 79.35 -44.24 12.11
N THR A 770 78.37 -43.52 11.54
CA THR A 770 78.30 -42.05 11.64
C THR A 770 76.94 -41.57 12.17
N GLN A 771 76.98 -40.56 13.03
CA GLN A 771 75.81 -39.84 13.54
C GLN A 771 76.01 -38.36 13.23
N ILE A 772 75.15 -37.80 12.38
CA ILE A 772 75.28 -36.43 11.88
C ILE A 772 74.18 -35.55 12.46
N TYR A 773 74.55 -34.36 12.93
CA TYR A 773 73.62 -33.35 13.45
C TYR A 773 73.79 -32.04 12.68
N GLY A 774 72.69 -31.35 12.37
CA GLY A 774 72.71 -30.11 11.58
C GLY A 774 72.99 -30.33 10.08
N GLY A 775 73.21 -29.24 9.35
CA GLY A 775 73.15 -29.20 7.89
C GLY A 775 71.73 -29.24 7.33
N VAL A 776 71.60 -29.05 6.01
CA VAL A 776 70.33 -29.09 5.28
C VAL A 776 70.20 -30.39 4.46
N GLU A 777 69.15 -31.18 4.73
CA GLU A 777 68.92 -32.43 4.00
C GLU A 777 68.60 -32.20 2.50
N PRO A 778 69.01 -33.12 1.58
CA PRO A 778 69.74 -34.36 1.83
C PRO A 778 71.25 -34.16 2.03
N LEU A 779 71.83 -34.94 2.94
CA LEU A 779 73.28 -35.00 3.17
C LEU A 779 73.96 -35.99 2.21
N ILE A 780 75.11 -35.59 1.67
CA ILE A 780 75.92 -36.35 0.71
C ILE A 780 77.24 -36.73 1.38
N PHE A 781 77.41 -38.02 1.64
CA PHE A 781 78.64 -38.61 2.21
C PHE A 781 79.66 -38.86 1.10
N SER A 782 80.94 -38.59 1.39
CA SER A 782 82.07 -38.99 0.55
C SER A 782 83.26 -39.36 1.43
N TRP A 783 83.64 -40.64 1.37
CA TRP A 783 84.77 -41.21 2.07
C TRP A 783 85.97 -41.34 1.14
N LEU A 784 87.16 -41.09 1.67
CA LEU A 784 88.46 -41.48 1.10
C LEU A 784 89.24 -42.25 2.16
N GLY A 785 89.97 -43.30 1.78
CA GLY A 785 90.74 -44.11 2.73
C GLY A 785 91.97 -44.78 2.12
N PRO A 786 92.62 -45.69 2.86
CA PRO A 786 93.77 -46.46 2.39
C PRO A 786 93.47 -47.22 1.09
N ASN A 787 94.50 -47.55 0.32
CA ASN A 787 94.41 -48.38 -0.89
C ASN A 787 93.37 -47.90 -1.95
N SER A 788 93.08 -46.59 -2.00
CA SER A 788 92.05 -45.97 -2.85
C SER A 788 90.60 -46.32 -2.50
N PHE A 789 90.36 -46.72 -1.24
CA PHE A 789 89.01 -46.86 -0.71
C PHE A 789 88.22 -45.57 -0.92
N ASN A 790 86.98 -45.72 -1.40
CA ASN A 790 86.01 -44.65 -1.53
C ASN A 790 84.60 -45.20 -1.35
N SER A 791 83.74 -44.44 -0.69
CA SER A 791 82.36 -44.82 -0.40
C SER A 791 81.49 -43.56 -0.26
N ASN A 792 80.20 -43.69 -0.55
CA ASN A 792 79.19 -42.64 -0.31
C ASN A 792 78.09 -43.13 0.65
N SER A 793 78.41 -44.16 1.45
CA SER A 793 77.52 -44.71 2.49
C SER A 793 77.66 -43.94 3.80
N SER A 794 76.61 -43.92 4.62
CA SER A 794 76.65 -43.39 6.00
C SER A 794 77.37 -44.33 6.99
N GLU A 795 77.51 -45.60 6.63
CA GLU A 795 78.19 -46.65 7.41
C GLU A 795 79.15 -47.41 6.48
N ILE A 796 80.35 -47.74 6.97
CA ILE A 796 81.38 -48.44 6.22
C ILE A 796 82.03 -49.55 7.07
N PHE A 797 82.20 -50.73 6.46
CA PHE A 797 82.59 -51.99 7.09
C PHE A 797 83.74 -52.65 6.32
N ASP A 798 84.31 -53.73 6.86
CA ASP A 798 85.45 -54.47 6.30
C ASP A 798 86.68 -53.57 6.03
N LEU A 799 86.96 -52.65 6.98
CA LEU A 799 87.98 -51.62 6.84
C LEU A 799 89.38 -52.12 7.21
N GLU A 800 90.37 -51.80 6.38
CA GLU A 800 91.80 -51.97 6.71
C GLU A 800 92.25 -50.85 7.64
N SER A 801 93.15 -51.13 8.58
CA SER A 801 93.72 -50.10 9.46
C SER A 801 94.40 -48.96 8.70
N GLY A 802 94.14 -47.72 9.14
CA GLY A 802 94.60 -46.51 8.49
C GLY A 802 93.65 -45.31 8.69
N ASN A 803 93.96 -44.20 7.99
CA ASN A 803 93.20 -42.95 8.08
C ASN A 803 92.12 -42.88 6.99
N TYR A 804 90.88 -42.63 7.41
CA TYR A 804 89.71 -42.41 6.59
C TYR A 804 89.26 -40.94 6.72
N GLU A 805 89.19 -40.24 5.60
CA GLU A 805 88.66 -38.88 5.50
C GLU A 805 87.18 -38.95 5.10
N LEU A 806 86.29 -38.50 5.98
CA LEU A 806 84.88 -38.27 5.66
C LEU A 806 84.67 -36.81 5.29
N THR A 807 84.11 -36.55 4.12
CA THR A 807 83.52 -35.26 3.76
C THR A 807 82.00 -35.41 3.63
N ILE A 808 81.24 -34.52 4.28
CA ILE A 808 79.80 -34.39 4.11
C ILE A 808 79.50 -33.04 3.47
N ASN A 809 78.72 -33.06 2.38
CA ASN A 809 78.12 -31.87 1.81
C ASN A 809 76.60 -31.91 2.02
N ASP A 810 76.00 -30.80 2.41
CA ASP A 810 74.55 -30.68 2.53
C ASP A 810 73.89 -30.15 1.24
N ALA A 811 72.57 -29.99 1.24
CA ALA A 811 71.80 -29.51 0.09
C ALA A 811 72.14 -28.08 -0.36
N ASN A 812 72.73 -27.27 0.51
CA ASN A 812 73.22 -25.93 0.21
C ASN A 812 74.69 -25.93 -0.27
N ASN A 813 75.32 -27.11 -0.36
CA ASN A 813 76.75 -27.32 -0.61
C ASN A 813 77.65 -26.84 0.55
N CYS A 814 77.13 -26.77 1.76
CA CYS A 814 77.94 -26.54 2.95
C CYS A 814 78.71 -27.82 3.28
N SER A 815 80.03 -27.72 3.38
CA SER A 815 80.92 -28.87 3.57
C SER A 815 81.47 -28.95 5.00
N SER A 816 81.48 -30.15 5.58
CA SER A 816 82.19 -30.47 6.82
C SER A 816 83.00 -31.75 6.63
N SER A 817 84.19 -31.84 7.25
CA SER A 817 85.08 -32.98 7.08
C SER A 817 85.74 -33.41 8.39
N GLN A 818 85.97 -34.71 8.53
CA GLN A 818 86.61 -35.32 9.69
C GLN A 818 87.56 -36.45 9.24
N ASP A 819 88.76 -36.48 9.82
CA ASP A 819 89.68 -37.62 9.79
C ASP A 819 89.32 -38.61 10.90
N ILE A 820 89.23 -39.90 10.58
CA ILE A 820 89.01 -41.02 11.51
C ILE A 820 90.11 -42.07 11.29
N ILE A 821 90.64 -42.64 12.36
CA ILE A 821 91.71 -43.64 12.29
C ILE A 821 91.14 -44.99 12.74
N ILE A 822 91.17 -45.98 11.84
CA ILE A 822 90.99 -47.38 12.23
C ILE A 822 92.33 -47.92 12.69
N GLU A 823 92.41 -48.25 13.98
CA GLU A 823 93.58 -48.89 14.58
C GLU A 823 93.56 -50.40 14.29
N SER A 824 94.73 -51.05 14.37
CA SER A 824 94.85 -52.51 14.26
C SER A 824 95.19 -53.09 15.62
N ILE A 825 94.51 -54.16 16.03
CA ILE A 825 94.83 -54.96 17.21
C ILE A 825 95.48 -56.26 16.73
N GLU A 826 96.76 -56.42 17.05
CA GLU A 826 97.49 -57.67 16.75
C GLU A 826 97.02 -58.79 17.69
N GLY A 827 96.70 -59.96 17.13
CA GLY A 827 96.37 -61.16 17.90
C GLY A 827 97.55 -61.69 18.71
N PRO A 828 97.35 -62.72 19.54
CA PRO A 828 98.41 -63.24 20.39
C PRO A 828 99.51 -63.88 19.54
N ASN A 829 100.74 -63.83 20.03
CA ASN A 829 101.88 -64.53 19.44
C ASN A 829 102.36 -65.59 20.44
N SER A 830 102.10 -66.87 20.13
CA SER A 830 102.50 -67.97 21.00
C SER A 830 104.01 -68.23 21.00
N ASP A 831 104.59 -68.33 22.20
CA ASP A 831 105.93 -68.86 22.41
C ASP A 831 106.02 -69.63 23.73
N PHE A 832 106.98 -70.55 23.85
CA PHE A 832 107.19 -71.30 25.09
C PHE A 832 108.65 -71.72 25.32
N SER A 833 108.95 -72.08 26.56
CA SER A 833 110.22 -72.68 26.95
C SER A 833 110.00 -73.95 27.78
N ALA A 834 111.04 -74.75 27.94
CA ALA A 834 111.05 -75.94 28.77
C ALA A 834 112.24 -75.91 29.74
N SER A 835 112.17 -76.65 30.84
CA SER A 835 113.10 -76.60 31.98
C SER A 835 114.59 -76.88 31.71
N SER A 836 114.99 -77.35 30.52
CA SER A 836 116.40 -77.48 30.09
C SER A 836 116.54 -77.26 28.59
N TYR A 837 117.65 -76.62 28.19
CA TYR A 837 117.93 -76.20 26.80
C TYR A 837 118.84 -77.16 26.01
N GLU A 838 119.38 -78.21 26.62
CA GLU A 838 120.36 -79.11 25.97
C GLU A 838 119.81 -80.55 25.83
N PHE A 839 119.20 -81.08 26.89
CA PHE A 839 118.34 -82.27 26.89
C PHE A 839 117.58 -82.40 28.22
N MET A 840 116.44 -83.09 28.20
CA MET A 840 115.73 -83.60 29.39
C MET A 840 116.18 -85.03 29.70
N LEU A 841 115.84 -85.56 30.89
CA LEU A 841 116.06 -86.97 31.22
C LEU A 841 114.73 -87.73 31.22
N SER A 842 114.75 -88.96 30.70
CA SER A 842 113.55 -89.82 30.68
C SER A 842 113.11 -90.16 32.11
N ASN A 843 111.81 -90.14 32.37
CA ASN A 843 111.20 -90.33 33.70
C ASN A 843 111.47 -89.21 34.73
N GLU A 844 111.99 -88.05 34.30
CA GLU A 844 111.94 -86.81 35.08
C GLU A 844 110.91 -85.84 34.45
N PRO A 845 110.13 -85.10 35.25
CA PRO A 845 109.15 -84.15 34.72
C PRO A 845 109.82 -83.00 33.97
N THR A 846 109.26 -82.65 32.81
CA THR A 846 109.60 -81.47 32.02
C THR A 846 108.59 -80.39 32.31
N GLU A 847 109.02 -79.33 32.98
CA GLU A 847 108.21 -78.12 33.16
C GLU A 847 108.23 -77.31 31.86
N PHE A 848 107.05 -76.97 31.35
CA PHE A 848 106.85 -76.05 30.25
C PHE A 848 106.37 -74.70 30.78
N TYR A 849 106.88 -73.62 30.18
CA TYR A 849 106.52 -72.26 30.53
C TYR A 849 106.01 -71.52 29.30
N ASP A 850 104.83 -70.92 29.45
CA ASP A 850 104.27 -69.98 28.49
C ASP A 850 105.11 -68.69 28.47
N ASN A 851 105.55 -68.29 27.27
CA ASN A 851 106.19 -67.00 27.00
C ASN A 851 105.40 -66.20 25.95
N SER A 852 104.15 -66.58 25.68
CA SER A 852 103.31 -65.95 24.66
C SER A 852 103.04 -64.48 25.00
N SER A 853 102.94 -63.65 23.97
CA SER A 853 102.72 -62.20 24.11
C SER A 853 101.52 -61.73 23.31
N THR A 854 100.74 -60.83 23.89
CA THR A 854 99.63 -60.11 23.23
C THR A 854 100.03 -58.68 22.91
N ASP A 855 99.17 -57.97 22.16
CA ASP A 855 99.37 -56.53 21.92
C ASP A 855 99.32 -55.73 23.24
N LEU A 856 100.47 -55.16 23.59
CA LEU A 856 100.68 -54.38 24.81
C LEU A 856 99.97 -53.02 24.78
N ASN A 857 99.52 -52.54 23.62
CA ASN A 857 98.85 -51.24 23.50
C ASN A 857 97.39 -51.31 23.98
N TYR A 858 96.74 -52.46 23.81
CA TYR A 858 95.31 -52.66 24.13
C TYR A 858 95.06 -53.54 25.37
N ASN A 859 96.13 -53.93 26.09
CA ASN A 859 96.07 -54.81 27.28
C ASN A 859 95.40 -56.17 27.05
N VAL A 860 95.36 -56.67 25.82
CA VAL A 860 94.69 -57.92 25.43
C VAL A 860 95.21 -59.08 26.28
N GLN A 861 94.31 -59.90 26.83
CA GLN A 861 94.65 -61.06 27.67
C GLN A 861 94.55 -62.39 26.90
N ILE A 862 95.51 -63.29 27.15
CA ILE A 862 95.38 -64.71 26.76
C ILE A 862 94.40 -65.39 27.71
N VAL A 863 93.40 -66.06 27.16
CA VAL A 863 92.33 -66.74 27.93
C VAL A 863 92.37 -68.26 27.80
N SER A 864 93.06 -68.79 26.80
CA SER A 864 93.20 -70.22 26.54
C SER A 864 94.63 -70.59 26.15
N TRP A 865 95.07 -71.77 26.62
CA TRP A 865 96.29 -72.45 26.21
C TRP A 865 95.90 -73.89 25.88
N GLU A 866 96.38 -74.40 24.75
CA GLU A 866 96.24 -75.80 24.34
C GLU A 866 97.61 -76.35 23.93
N TRP A 867 98.07 -77.37 24.65
CA TRP A 867 99.35 -78.04 24.43
C TRP A 867 99.13 -79.42 23.82
N ASP A 868 99.93 -79.78 22.82
CA ASP A 868 100.14 -81.15 22.35
C ASP A 868 101.63 -81.49 22.54
N PHE A 869 101.93 -82.50 23.36
CA PHE A 869 103.31 -82.87 23.72
C PHE A 869 104.01 -83.77 22.69
N GLY A 870 103.34 -84.11 21.58
CA GLY A 870 103.91 -84.83 20.44
C GLY A 870 103.96 -86.36 20.57
N ASP A 871 103.46 -86.91 21.68
CA ASP A 871 103.31 -88.35 21.94
C ASP A 871 101.86 -88.79 22.22
N GLY A 872 100.91 -87.84 22.10
CA GLY A 872 99.49 -88.03 22.42
C GLY A 872 99.08 -87.50 23.80
N GLY A 873 100.01 -86.97 24.60
CA GLY A 873 99.69 -86.15 25.76
C GLY A 873 99.22 -84.74 25.35
N ILE A 874 98.23 -84.21 26.07
CA ILE A 874 97.73 -82.83 25.92
C ILE A 874 97.59 -82.14 27.29
N SER A 875 97.56 -80.80 27.32
CA SER A 875 97.23 -80.00 28.51
C SER A 875 96.58 -78.67 28.15
N ASN A 876 95.77 -78.13 29.06
CA ASN A 876 95.19 -76.78 28.95
C ASN A 876 95.64 -75.85 30.08
N GLU A 877 96.68 -76.25 30.84
CA GLU A 877 97.29 -75.39 31.86
C GLU A 877 98.28 -74.42 31.20
N GLN A 878 98.39 -73.18 31.69
CA GLN A 878 99.34 -72.20 31.14
C GLN A 878 100.81 -72.67 31.24
N ASN A 879 101.20 -73.29 32.35
CA ASN A 879 102.57 -73.74 32.59
C ASN A 879 102.57 -75.22 33.04
N PRO A 880 102.39 -76.19 32.13
CA PRO A 880 102.18 -77.59 32.49
C PRO A 880 103.50 -78.33 32.78
N SER A 881 103.42 -79.32 33.66
CA SER A 881 104.48 -80.31 33.88
C SER A 881 104.14 -81.61 33.14
N TYR A 882 105.03 -82.09 32.27
CA TYR A 882 104.80 -83.31 31.47
C TYR A 882 105.94 -84.33 31.58
N LEU A 883 105.60 -85.63 31.61
CA LEU A 883 106.55 -86.72 31.88
C LEU A 883 106.76 -87.61 30.66
N TYR A 884 107.92 -87.48 30.01
CA TYR A 884 108.35 -88.39 28.95
C TYR A 884 108.98 -89.66 29.54
N ASN A 885 108.31 -90.80 29.35
CA ASN A 885 108.74 -92.10 29.91
C ASN A 885 109.90 -92.75 29.13
N GLU A 886 110.06 -92.40 27.85
CA GLU A 886 111.05 -92.97 26.92
C GLU A 886 111.95 -91.86 26.34
N PRO A 887 113.23 -92.14 26.01
CA PRO A 887 114.10 -91.18 25.34
C PRO A 887 113.72 -91.00 23.87
N GLY A 888 113.62 -89.75 23.40
CA GLY A 888 113.16 -89.44 22.04
C GLY A 888 113.22 -87.95 21.68
N LEU A 889 112.78 -87.65 20.46
CA LEU A 889 112.51 -86.28 19.97
C LEU A 889 111.00 -86.08 19.83
N TYR A 890 110.46 -85.07 20.52
CA TYR A 890 109.03 -84.78 20.58
C TYR A 890 108.74 -83.41 19.97
N TYR A 891 107.70 -83.32 19.13
CA TYR A 891 107.26 -82.07 18.51
C TYR A 891 106.13 -81.49 19.35
N VAL A 892 106.45 -80.51 20.18
CA VAL A 892 105.49 -79.90 21.10
C VAL A 892 104.86 -78.68 20.44
N TRP A 893 103.54 -78.64 20.42
CA TRP A 893 102.76 -77.49 19.99
C TRP A 893 102.18 -76.76 21.20
N LEU A 894 102.11 -75.44 21.09
CA LEU A 894 101.28 -74.57 21.93
C LEU A 894 100.40 -73.72 21.02
N THR A 895 99.09 -73.84 21.14
CA THR A 895 98.11 -72.87 20.63
C THR A 895 97.64 -72.00 21.79
N VAL A 896 97.58 -70.69 21.59
CA VAL A 896 96.96 -69.76 22.54
C VAL A 896 95.82 -69.01 21.87
N THR A 897 94.78 -68.70 22.65
CA THR A 897 93.64 -67.88 22.22
C THR A 897 93.52 -66.68 23.16
N ASP A 898 93.32 -65.48 22.60
CA ASP A 898 93.08 -64.26 23.36
C ASP A 898 91.58 -64.00 23.63
N GLU A 899 91.28 -62.94 24.38
CA GLU A 899 89.91 -62.54 24.71
C GLU A 899 89.09 -61.99 23.52
N ASN A 900 89.72 -61.83 22.34
CA ASN A 900 89.08 -61.46 21.08
C ASN A 900 88.83 -62.69 20.16
N ASP A 901 88.95 -63.90 20.71
CA ASP A 901 88.90 -65.19 19.99
C ASP A 901 90.00 -65.36 18.91
N CYS A 902 91.11 -64.62 18.98
CA CYS A 902 92.22 -64.73 18.05
C CYS A 902 93.21 -65.83 18.48
N GLU A 903 93.59 -66.70 17.54
CA GLU A 903 94.44 -67.87 17.79
C GLU A 903 95.82 -67.77 17.13
N HIS A 904 96.86 -68.25 17.83
CA HIS A 904 98.19 -68.46 17.24
C HIS A 904 98.85 -69.73 17.78
N SER A 905 99.45 -70.52 16.87
CA SER A 905 100.10 -71.79 17.19
C SER A 905 101.60 -71.76 16.90
N THR A 906 102.40 -72.26 17.84
CA THR A 906 103.86 -72.36 17.73
C THR A 906 104.33 -73.78 18.03
N MET A 907 105.51 -74.16 17.53
CA MET A 907 106.05 -75.52 17.65
C MET A 907 107.55 -75.51 17.96
N ARG A 908 107.97 -76.34 18.92
CA ARG A 908 109.38 -76.57 19.26
C ARG A 908 109.66 -78.07 19.46
N ILE A 909 110.92 -78.47 19.29
CA ILE A 909 111.36 -79.86 19.41
C ILE A 909 112.06 -80.06 20.78
N ILE A 910 111.60 -81.04 21.56
CA ILE A 910 112.17 -81.43 22.86
C ILE A 910 112.94 -82.76 22.74
N ASN A 911 114.06 -82.91 23.45
CA ASN A 911 115.00 -84.04 23.34
C ASN A 911 115.28 -84.68 24.72
N VAL A 912 115.23 -86.01 24.84
CA VAL A 912 115.19 -86.74 26.14
C VAL A 912 116.24 -87.89 26.22
N GLN A 913 116.99 -88.04 27.34
CA GLN A 913 118.19 -88.92 27.52
C GLN A 913 118.31 -89.69 28.89
N GLU A 914 119.45 -90.37 29.17
CA GLU A 914 119.75 -91.32 30.29
C GLU A 914 121.08 -90.97 31.07
N GLU A 915 121.36 -91.45 32.30
CA GLU A 915 122.34 -90.81 33.24
C GLU A 915 123.87 -91.16 33.20
N TYR A 916 124.33 -92.42 33.42
CA TYR A 916 125.63 -92.70 34.10
C TYR A 916 126.65 -93.66 33.42
N TYR A 917 127.98 -93.44 33.60
CA TYR A 917 129.06 -94.27 33.02
C TYR A 917 130.40 -94.32 33.83
N SER A 918 131.20 -95.40 33.71
CA SER A 918 132.59 -95.55 34.26
C SER A 918 133.42 -96.57 33.45
N TYR A 919 134.73 -96.33 33.25
CA TYR A 919 135.65 -97.24 32.54
C TYR A 919 137.11 -97.16 33.03
N SER A 920 137.76 -98.31 33.27
CA SER A 920 139.19 -98.42 33.65
C SER A 920 139.96 -99.35 32.69
N PRO A 921 141.08 -98.92 32.08
CA PRO A 921 141.93 -99.79 31.24
C PRO A 921 142.56 -100.96 32.02
N ASN A 922 142.84 -102.09 31.37
CA ASN A 922 143.44 -103.28 32.01
C ASN A 922 144.89 -103.58 31.59
N ALA A 923 145.46 -102.80 30.67
CA ALA A 923 146.86 -102.88 30.27
C ALA A 923 147.34 -101.56 29.65
N PHE A 924 148.64 -101.28 29.72
CA PHE A 924 149.25 -100.11 29.09
C PHE A 924 150.75 -100.36 28.79
N SER A 925 151.35 -99.51 27.96
CA SER A 925 152.67 -99.74 27.33
C SER A 925 153.50 -98.45 27.24
N PRO A 926 154.31 -98.08 28.26
CA PRO A 926 155.15 -96.87 28.28
C PRO A 926 156.37 -96.96 27.34
N ASN A 927 156.10 -96.93 26.03
CA ASN A 927 157.06 -97.04 24.93
C ASN A 927 157.46 -95.67 24.33
N GLY A 928 156.68 -94.61 24.57
CA GLY A 928 156.86 -93.25 24.09
C GLY A 928 156.18 -92.92 22.74
N ASP A 929 155.21 -93.71 22.29
CA ASP A 929 154.46 -93.47 21.04
C ASP A 929 153.26 -92.53 21.18
N GLY A 930 152.90 -92.13 22.41
CA GLY A 930 151.80 -91.24 22.74
C GLY A 930 150.45 -91.94 22.97
N VAL A 931 150.36 -93.26 22.83
CA VAL A 931 149.12 -94.04 22.96
C VAL A 931 149.25 -95.08 24.07
N ASN A 932 148.43 -94.94 25.13
CA ASN A 932 148.50 -95.81 26.31
C ASN A 932 149.90 -95.87 26.97
N ASP A 933 150.66 -94.78 26.87
CA ASP A 933 151.94 -94.59 27.58
C ASP A 933 151.77 -94.49 29.10
N THR A 934 150.56 -94.19 29.57
CA THR A 934 150.22 -94.16 30.99
C THR A 934 148.90 -94.88 31.26
N PHE A 935 148.77 -95.41 32.48
CA PHE A 935 147.49 -95.93 32.97
C PHE A 935 146.66 -94.79 33.58
N ASN A 936 145.48 -94.55 32.99
CA ASN A 936 144.53 -93.52 33.42
C ASN A 936 143.07 -94.03 33.32
N PRO A 937 142.35 -94.21 34.44
CA PRO A 937 140.90 -94.46 34.45
C PRO A 937 140.07 -93.27 33.95
N VAL A 938 138.88 -93.53 33.39
CA VAL A 938 137.95 -92.50 32.90
C VAL A 938 136.63 -92.60 33.65
N LEU A 939 136.25 -91.53 34.34
CA LEU A 939 135.06 -91.46 35.21
C LEU A 939 134.23 -90.20 34.91
N THR A 940 132.90 -90.32 34.91
CA THR A 940 131.97 -89.18 34.81
C THR A 940 131.29 -88.87 36.15
N ASP A 941 130.96 -87.59 36.38
CA ASP A 941 130.36 -87.06 37.61
C ASP A 941 131.12 -87.33 38.94
N ILE A 942 132.45 -87.27 38.93
CA ILE A 942 133.25 -87.41 40.17
C ILE A 942 133.52 -86.07 40.88
N ASP A 943 133.66 -86.14 42.20
CA ASP A 943 134.31 -85.11 43.02
C ASP A 943 135.82 -85.39 43.07
N TYR A 944 136.57 -84.63 42.27
CA TYR A 944 138.01 -84.77 42.11
C TYR A 944 138.81 -84.65 43.42
N TYR A 945 138.29 -83.93 44.44
CA TYR A 945 138.99 -83.75 45.73
C TYR A 945 138.93 -84.99 46.64
N THR A 946 138.11 -85.98 46.28
CA THR A 946 137.96 -87.24 47.01
C THR A 946 138.65 -88.41 46.33
N TYR A 947 139.32 -88.16 45.20
CA TYR A 947 140.00 -89.17 44.41
C TYR A 947 141.27 -89.66 45.14
N GLU A 948 141.45 -90.98 45.20
CA GLU A 948 142.71 -91.60 45.58
C GLU A 948 142.90 -92.87 44.75
N ILE A 949 144.05 -92.98 44.08
CA ILE A 949 144.49 -94.20 43.41
C ILE A 949 145.84 -94.68 43.95
N MET A 950 145.93 -95.98 44.19
CA MET A 950 147.16 -96.66 44.61
C MET A 950 147.39 -97.88 43.72
N ILE A 951 148.63 -98.06 43.27
CA ILE A 951 149.06 -99.18 42.43
C ILE A 951 150.17 -99.94 43.15
N PHE A 952 150.01 -101.26 43.20
CA PHE A 952 150.82 -102.18 43.99
C PHE A 952 151.59 -103.16 43.10
N ASN A 953 152.84 -103.44 43.47
CA ASN A 953 153.60 -104.53 42.85
C ASN A 953 153.08 -105.90 43.32
N ARG A 954 153.57 -106.99 42.70
CA ARG A 954 153.18 -108.37 43.06
C ARG A 954 153.54 -108.83 44.48
N TRP A 955 154.28 -108.04 45.24
CA TRP A 955 154.62 -108.30 46.66
C TRP A 955 153.75 -107.47 47.63
N GLY A 956 152.92 -106.57 47.12
CA GLY A 956 152.03 -105.70 47.90
C GLY A 956 152.63 -104.33 48.24
N ASP A 957 153.82 -103.97 47.76
CA ASP A 957 154.37 -102.62 47.97
C ASP A 957 153.74 -101.62 47.00
N ILE A 958 153.43 -100.42 47.48
CA ILE A 958 152.97 -99.30 46.65
C ILE A 958 154.11 -98.85 45.73
N VAL A 959 153.88 -98.89 44.42
CA VAL A 959 154.79 -98.36 43.39
C VAL A 959 154.31 -97.04 42.80
N PHE A 960 153.02 -96.74 42.92
CA PHE A 960 152.47 -95.43 42.56
C PHE A 960 151.28 -95.10 43.45
N LYS A 961 151.16 -93.83 43.83
CA LYS A 961 150.00 -93.28 44.53
C LYS A 961 149.78 -91.85 44.05
N SER A 962 148.52 -91.52 43.75
CA SER A 962 148.08 -90.15 43.48
C SER A 962 146.72 -89.90 44.14
N ASP A 963 146.53 -88.69 44.65
CA ASP A 963 145.25 -88.07 44.99
C ASP A 963 144.76 -87.08 43.90
N ASP A 964 145.60 -86.76 42.91
CA ASP A 964 145.21 -86.00 41.71
C ASP A 964 144.80 -86.96 40.58
N TYR A 965 143.54 -86.84 40.13
CA TYR A 965 142.96 -87.58 39.01
C TYR A 965 143.69 -87.33 37.67
N ASN A 966 144.32 -86.17 37.51
CA ASN A 966 145.03 -85.81 36.27
C ASN A 966 146.44 -86.43 36.19
N VAL A 967 146.92 -87.06 37.27
CA VAL A 967 148.25 -87.67 37.35
C VAL A 967 148.13 -89.18 37.15
N SER A 968 148.41 -89.60 35.92
CA SER A 968 148.43 -91.01 35.50
C SER A 968 149.77 -91.69 35.80
N TRP A 969 149.78 -93.02 35.83
CA TRP A 969 151.01 -93.80 36.10
C TRP A 969 151.74 -94.21 34.82
N ASP A 970 153.04 -93.93 34.73
CA ASP A 970 153.90 -94.19 33.56
C ASP A 970 154.69 -95.52 33.62
N GLY A 971 154.42 -96.37 34.61
CA GLY A 971 155.14 -97.64 34.79
C GLY A 971 156.53 -97.51 35.43
N THR A 972 156.90 -96.32 35.94
CA THR A 972 158.16 -96.12 36.69
C THR A 972 157.94 -96.20 38.21
N PHE A 973 159.04 -96.36 38.95
CA PHE A 973 159.09 -96.15 40.41
C PHE A 973 160.43 -95.52 40.79
N LYS A 974 160.39 -94.37 41.47
CA LYS A 974 161.59 -93.59 41.87
C LYS A 974 162.53 -93.23 40.69
N GLY A 975 162.00 -93.12 39.48
CA GLY A 975 162.73 -92.80 38.25
C GLY A 975 163.22 -94.02 37.46
N ASP A 976 163.18 -95.23 38.03
CA ASP A 976 163.53 -96.47 37.33
C ASP A 976 162.30 -97.08 36.64
N LYS A 977 162.44 -97.51 35.38
CA LYS A 977 161.38 -98.28 34.67
C LYS A 977 161.21 -99.65 35.33
N LEU A 978 160.00 -99.97 35.79
CA LEU A 978 159.72 -101.25 36.43
C LEU A 978 159.78 -102.44 35.44
N SER A 979 159.74 -103.65 36.00
CA SER A 979 159.63 -104.89 35.24
C SER A 979 158.23 -105.04 34.63
N GLN A 980 158.15 -105.54 33.39
CA GLN A 980 156.87 -105.98 32.82
C GLN A 980 156.19 -107.02 33.74
N GLY A 981 154.88 -106.96 33.86
CA GLY A 981 154.12 -107.83 34.76
C GLY A 981 152.76 -107.28 35.14
N VAL A 982 152.03 -108.03 35.97
CA VAL A 982 150.73 -107.61 36.49
C VAL A 982 150.92 -106.82 37.78
N TYR A 983 150.27 -105.66 37.82
CA TYR A 983 150.13 -104.78 38.97
C TYR A 983 148.64 -104.72 39.35
N THR A 984 148.31 -104.41 40.59
CA THR A 984 146.91 -104.18 41.00
C THR A 984 146.70 -102.73 41.37
N TYR A 985 145.54 -102.18 41.04
CA TYR A 985 145.12 -100.87 41.52
C TYR A 985 143.93 -100.97 42.47
N LYS A 986 143.85 -99.99 43.36
CA LYS A 986 142.67 -99.66 44.14
C LYS A 986 142.41 -98.17 43.94
N MET A 987 141.18 -97.83 43.57
CA MET A 987 140.71 -96.48 43.34
C MET A 987 139.48 -96.22 44.23
N THR A 988 139.42 -95.04 44.83
CA THR A 988 138.27 -94.56 45.62
C THR A 988 137.97 -93.12 45.29
N TYR A 989 136.69 -92.78 45.21
CA TYR A 989 136.18 -91.44 44.88
C TYR A 989 134.73 -91.32 45.35
N LYS A 990 134.22 -90.09 45.43
CA LYS A 990 132.79 -89.79 45.51
C LYS A 990 132.28 -89.29 44.18
N THR A 991 130.99 -89.53 43.89
CA THR A 991 130.31 -88.72 42.87
C THR A 991 130.12 -87.28 43.38
N ARG A 992 129.83 -86.30 42.51
CA ARG A 992 129.57 -84.92 42.96
C ARG A 992 128.37 -84.81 43.90
N ARG A 993 127.44 -85.77 43.83
CA ARG A 993 126.32 -85.97 44.77
C ARG A 993 126.72 -86.65 46.10
N GLY A 994 128.02 -86.87 46.34
CA GLY A 994 128.57 -87.34 47.62
C GLY A 994 128.56 -88.85 47.87
N ILE A 995 128.19 -89.66 46.86
CA ILE A 995 128.06 -91.12 46.97
C ILE A 995 129.44 -91.78 46.87
N ASP A 996 129.85 -92.50 47.92
CA ASP A 996 131.11 -93.25 47.97
C ASP A 996 131.17 -94.38 46.91
N LYS A 997 132.25 -94.41 46.12
CA LYS A 997 132.58 -95.45 45.13
C LYS A 997 133.98 -96.01 45.39
N GLN A 998 134.15 -97.31 45.10
CA GLN A 998 135.43 -98.01 45.17
C GLN A 998 135.55 -99.00 44.02
N GLU A 999 136.66 -98.91 43.29
CA GLU A 999 137.01 -99.82 42.21
C GLU A 999 138.39 -100.47 42.49
N LYS A 1000 138.57 -101.70 42.02
CA LYS A 1000 139.82 -102.46 42.12
C LYS A 1000 139.96 -103.32 40.87
N GLY A 1001 141.17 -103.44 40.36
CA GLY A 1001 141.45 -104.29 39.21
C GLY A 1001 142.92 -104.61 39.04
N GLU A 1002 143.21 -105.39 38.01
CA GLU A 1002 144.56 -105.75 37.57
C GLU A 1002 144.92 -104.94 36.32
N ILE A 1003 146.17 -104.49 36.26
CA ILE A 1003 146.76 -103.75 35.14
C ILE A 1003 148.01 -104.50 34.70
N VAL A 1004 148.10 -104.85 33.42
CA VAL A 1004 149.32 -105.41 32.84
C VAL A 1004 150.22 -104.27 32.34
N LEU A 1005 151.40 -104.14 32.94
CA LEU A 1005 152.47 -103.28 32.42
C LEU A 1005 153.25 -104.06 31.36
N ILE A 1006 153.15 -103.62 30.11
CA ILE A 1006 153.82 -104.19 28.94
C ILE A 1006 155.01 -103.28 28.56
N LYS A 1007 156.09 -103.83 28.02
CA LYS A 1007 157.28 -103.08 27.56
C LYS A 1007 157.39 -103.02 26.04
#